data_AF-R5KAU6-F1
#
_entry.id   AF-R5KAU6-F1
#
_cell.length_a   1.000
_cell.length_b   1.000
_cell.length_c   1.000
_cell.angle_alpha   90.00
_cell.angle_beta   90.00
_cell.angle_gamma   90.00
#
_symmetry.space_group_name_H-M   'P 1'
#
loop_
_entity.id
_entity.type
_entity.pdbx_description
1 polymer ?
#
loop_
_entity_poly.entity_id
_entity_poly.type
_entity_poly.pdbx_seq_one_letter_code
_entity_poly.pdbx_strand_id
1 'polypeptide(L)'
;MKVEKITPLFYVQKNTKKSDNKNLLSKNNYTNYSYNPLAYRDYNVNFTARLFRTPENFYEQPFNRENMPHTMKTYLFNDYEDRKNMPPNQMMKLVYGDIEETKSLEQVKRIFPEEPLFENLTDSPNKKARTGVIAEIELMHQDGKTLFKNGKDNLGHYLLKKVYLEGKTLKEINTDFAKDISVHYKGISPVQYETLSAYGIKFPKSAFWKSFIATREDFPYEYKPRKAAEHRNGVPERVTANVDVKPKLEHKKFADVKDWEIDKLSETLIKGKGNIEETKKQIKKINLKNTESLNFVSKYLSEISSIVLEKVHASDEMKDFAENYDKLTSSEKSLLDAYWNSNPQIKEHRSIAMKDTIKLFMDLYGVDGNNEEFRELINYAHEIKPARLERQRLHDIKQAEYDEMFAQLAKEQEETKIMPSEDKVKPVPLSEDKSLRTYTVFPETHEIRYNGDLDEYLRGVLKEELSLLPEPFVKKYTQYLINHPLVTDKYKLTLAVDGSVPEGYEDKILPDEELHKVSYTVNKDFSLKYSQVITANDQSLVELISTIKPEGAEKLLPLQTDEVLKLARTLGLDKLNPQQKAQINANYQEYLRPVTSKEDINKINSMIVDFALNYKKSSFYESSSQLNALMELLSANLKDNPILRKDLQRSIKYNKFIEQYGGSAKILLKKDITPEMKKAKLELMISDLMSANVQDISDILSDSLKNLEKYLKISDYDLYKLLKERYINKMLLMK
;
A
#
# COMPACT_ATOMS: atom_id res chain seq x y z
N MET A 1 39.60 -22.32 25.28
CA MET A 1 38.44 -22.01 24.41
C MET A 1 37.69 -20.88 25.09
N LYS A 2 37.76 -19.63 24.60
CA LYS A 2 36.97 -18.53 25.18
C LYS A 2 35.53 -18.74 24.73
N VAL A 3 34.65 -19.05 25.68
CA VAL A 3 33.21 -19.11 25.43
C VAL A 3 32.77 -17.67 25.12
N GLU A 4 32.24 -17.43 23.92
CA GLU A 4 31.68 -16.12 23.58
C GLU A 4 30.41 -15.92 24.40
N LYS A 5 30.37 -14.86 25.22
CA LYS A 5 29.17 -14.47 25.95
C LYS A 5 28.03 -14.18 24.98
N ILE A 6 26.84 -14.55 25.40
CA ILE A 6 25.61 -14.50 24.64
C ILE A 6 25.03 -13.08 24.66
N THR A 7 25.08 -12.37 23.52
CA THR A 7 24.31 -11.14 23.33
C THR A 7 22.96 -11.45 22.69
N PRO A 8 21.84 -11.00 23.28
CA PRO A 8 20.52 -11.12 22.67
C PRO A 8 20.47 -10.61 21.22
N LEU A 9 21.19 -9.51 20.92
CA LEU A 9 21.26 -8.91 19.58
C LEU A 9 21.93 -9.83 18.53
N PHE A 10 22.80 -10.75 18.94
CA PHE A 10 23.55 -11.64 18.03
C PHE A 10 22.85 -12.96 17.72
N TYR A 11 21.67 -13.21 18.29
CA TYR A 11 20.89 -14.42 18.06
C TYR A 11 20.14 -14.47 16.72
N VAL A 12 20.35 -13.50 15.84
CA VAL A 12 19.64 -13.40 14.56
C VAL A 12 20.10 -14.47 13.54
N GLN A 13 21.30 -15.06 13.69
CA GLN A 13 21.81 -16.08 12.76
C GLN A 13 22.82 -17.07 13.39
N LYS A 14 22.41 -17.91 14.35
CA LYS A 14 23.09 -19.21 14.55
C LYS A 14 22.39 -20.24 13.68
N ASN A 15 23.00 -20.55 12.54
CA ASN A 15 22.56 -21.55 11.58
C ASN A 15 22.04 -22.83 12.26
N THR A 16 20.72 -23.03 12.25
CA THR A 16 20.14 -24.36 12.24
C THR A 16 20.46 -24.98 10.88
N LYS A 17 21.64 -25.61 10.78
CA LYS A 17 21.92 -26.53 9.68
C LYS A 17 20.95 -27.71 9.81
N LYS A 18 19.87 -27.65 9.01
CA LYS A 18 19.08 -28.75 8.39
C LYS A 18 17.59 -28.41 8.43
N SER A 19 17.11 -27.72 7.40
CA SER A 19 15.97 -28.20 6.62
C SER A 19 15.97 -27.47 5.28
N ASP A 20 16.29 -28.19 4.21
CA ASP A 20 15.92 -27.77 2.87
C ASP A 20 14.38 -27.73 2.81
N ASN A 21 13.81 -26.53 2.76
CA ASN A 21 12.51 -26.33 2.16
C ASN A 21 12.52 -25.01 1.40
N LYS A 22 12.59 -25.15 0.07
CA LYS A 22 12.22 -24.11 -0.88
C LYS A 22 10.74 -23.77 -0.67
N ASN A 23 10.44 -22.48 -0.81
CA ASN A 23 9.12 -21.84 -0.78
C ASN A 23 8.65 -21.30 0.58
N LEU A 24 9.00 -20.04 0.84
CA LEU A 24 8.21 -19.12 1.66
C LEU A 24 8.30 -17.71 1.07
N LEU A 25 7.43 -17.45 0.09
CA LEU A 25 7.06 -16.10 -0.32
C LEU A 25 6.43 -15.40 0.89
N SER A 26 7.13 -14.43 1.46
CA SER A 26 6.61 -13.61 2.56
C SER A 26 5.49 -12.71 2.04
N LYS A 27 4.25 -12.96 2.47
CA LYS A 27 3.17 -11.98 2.43
C LYS A 27 3.52 -10.84 3.40
N ASN A 28 3.70 -9.64 2.85
CA ASN A 28 3.86 -8.41 3.62
C ASN A 28 2.55 -8.09 4.37
N ASN A 29 2.62 -8.03 5.69
CA ASN A 29 1.58 -7.49 6.55
C ASN A 29 1.71 -5.95 6.60
N TYR A 30 0.68 -5.24 6.15
CA TYR A 30 0.51 -3.81 6.39
C TYR A 30 0.01 -3.58 7.82
N THR A 31 0.83 -2.93 8.67
CA THR A 31 0.39 -2.43 9.99
C THR A 31 0.00 -0.95 9.91
N ASN A 32 -1.25 -0.67 10.26
CA ASN A 32 -1.81 0.67 10.46
C ASN A 32 -1.09 1.43 11.60
N TYR A 33 -0.65 2.66 11.35
CA TYR A 33 -0.33 3.65 12.39
C TYR A 33 -1.24 4.87 12.24
N SER A 34 -2.01 5.16 13.30
CA SER A 34 -2.73 6.42 13.50
C SER A 34 -1.75 7.57 13.76
N TYR A 35 -1.82 8.63 12.95
CA TYR A 35 -0.91 9.78 12.93
C TYR A 35 -1.57 11.04 13.50
N ASN A 36 -0.83 11.84 14.28
CA ASN A 36 -1.16 13.25 14.52
C ASN A 36 0.10 14.09 14.85
N PRO A 37 0.43 15.14 14.06
CA PRO A 37 1.33 16.18 14.52
C PRO A 37 0.87 17.61 14.21
N LEU A 38 1.54 18.50 14.95
CA LEU A 38 1.31 19.92 15.18
C LEU A 38 1.28 20.79 13.90
N ALA A 39 0.32 21.72 13.86
CA ALA A 39 0.08 22.65 12.76
C ALA A 39 0.95 23.93 12.84
N TYR A 40 1.47 24.38 11.69
CA TYR A 40 2.12 25.69 11.51
C TYR A 40 1.16 26.62 10.74
N ARG A 41 1.04 27.89 11.18
CA ARG A 41 0.12 28.90 10.63
C ARG A 41 0.87 29.93 9.79
N ASP A 42 0.36 30.25 8.60
CA ASP A 42 0.60 31.57 7.98
C ASP A 42 -0.53 31.95 7.00
N TYR A 43 -0.85 33.26 6.90
CA TYR A 43 -1.87 33.89 6.03
C TYR A 43 -3.36 33.55 6.20
N ASN A 44 -3.82 33.17 7.39
CA ASN A 44 -5.24 32.87 7.68
C ASN A 44 -5.93 31.86 6.73
N VAL A 45 -5.15 31.13 5.93
CA VAL A 45 -5.60 30.02 5.09
C VAL A 45 -4.74 28.82 5.47
N ASN A 46 -5.38 27.86 6.13
CA ASN A 46 -4.73 26.66 6.65
C ASN A 46 -4.47 25.70 5.47
N PHE A 47 -3.21 25.50 5.08
CA PHE A 47 -2.83 24.48 4.09
C PHE A 47 -2.05 23.35 4.76
N THR A 48 -2.73 22.52 5.56
CA THR A 48 -2.18 21.31 6.18
C THR A 48 -2.83 20.06 5.57
N ALA A 49 -2.00 19.18 5.00
CA ALA A 49 -2.26 17.77 4.62
C ALA A 49 -3.58 17.42 3.91
N ARG A 50 -3.54 17.15 2.59
CA ARG A 50 -4.65 16.53 1.80
C ARG A 50 -6.03 17.07 2.23
N LEU A 51 -6.25 18.37 1.95
CA LEU A 51 -7.34 19.15 2.55
C LEU A 51 -8.75 18.78 2.10
N PHE A 52 -8.91 17.76 1.26
CA PHE A 52 -10.22 17.26 0.87
C PHE A 52 -10.22 15.74 1.04
N ARG A 53 -10.29 15.29 2.29
CA ARG A 53 -10.54 13.87 2.60
C ARG A 53 -11.91 13.42 2.08
N THR A 54 -12.82 14.37 1.86
CA THR A 54 -14.17 14.19 1.29
C THR A 54 -14.54 15.43 0.45
N PRO A 55 -15.48 15.30 -0.51
CA PRO A 55 -16.04 16.46 -1.22
C PRO A 55 -16.73 17.47 -0.30
N GLU A 56 -17.28 17.03 0.83
CA GLU A 56 -17.91 17.92 1.82
C GLU A 56 -16.93 18.98 2.31
N ASN A 57 -15.72 18.55 2.70
CA ASN A 57 -14.65 19.46 3.10
C ASN A 57 -14.32 20.48 2.00
N PHE A 58 -14.50 20.12 0.72
CA PHE A 58 -14.24 21.02 -0.41
C PHE A 58 -15.23 22.18 -0.44
N TYR A 59 -16.51 21.89 -0.21
CA TYR A 59 -17.57 22.89 -0.22
C TYR A 59 -17.71 23.66 1.09
N GLU A 60 -17.23 23.11 2.21
CA GLU A 60 -17.21 23.79 3.50
C GLU A 60 -16.19 24.94 3.57
N GLN A 61 -15.10 24.86 2.80
CA GLN A 61 -14.08 25.91 2.81
C GLN A 61 -14.66 27.26 2.36
N PRO A 62 -14.52 28.35 3.16
CA PRO A 62 -15.07 29.67 2.82
C PRO A 62 -14.62 30.18 1.44
N PHE A 63 -13.34 29.99 1.12
CA PHE A 63 -12.79 30.43 -0.16
C PHE A 63 -13.34 29.66 -1.37
N ASN A 64 -13.84 28.43 -1.21
CA ASN A 64 -14.51 27.69 -2.28
C ASN A 64 -15.99 28.06 -2.34
N ARG A 65 -16.67 28.08 -1.18
CA ARG A 65 -18.10 28.42 -1.04
C ARG A 65 -18.45 29.81 -1.59
N GLU A 66 -17.57 30.79 -1.39
CA GLU A 66 -17.78 32.16 -1.83
C GLU A 66 -17.38 32.41 -3.29
N ASN A 67 -16.42 31.64 -3.80
CA ASN A 67 -15.80 31.88 -5.10
C ASN A 67 -16.17 30.86 -6.19
N MET A 68 -16.98 29.84 -5.86
CA MET A 68 -17.50 28.91 -6.86
C MET A 68 -18.45 29.61 -7.86
N PRO A 69 -18.56 29.09 -9.10
CA PRO A 69 -19.49 29.62 -10.11
C PRO A 69 -20.94 29.67 -9.62
N HIS A 70 -21.71 30.64 -10.11
CA HIS A 70 -23.06 30.90 -9.58
C HIS A 70 -23.99 29.71 -9.77
N THR A 71 -24.00 29.12 -10.97
CA THR A 71 -24.85 27.98 -11.30
C THR A 71 -24.55 26.78 -10.40
N MET A 72 -23.26 26.53 -10.14
CA MET A 72 -22.79 25.45 -9.28
C MET A 72 -23.14 25.70 -7.82
N LYS A 73 -23.08 26.96 -7.38
CA LYS A 73 -23.50 27.41 -6.05
C LYS A 73 -25.00 27.15 -5.83
N THR A 74 -25.84 27.61 -6.75
CA THR A 74 -27.29 27.44 -6.67
C THR A 74 -27.66 25.96 -6.63
N TYR A 75 -27.06 25.14 -7.49
CA TYR A 75 -27.31 23.71 -7.47
C TYR A 75 -26.86 23.06 -6.15
N LEU A 76 -25.66 23.36 -5.64
CA LEU A 76 -25.19 22.83 -4.37
C LEU A 76 -26.14 23.20 -3.20
N PHE A 77 -26.55 24.46 -3.09
CA PHE A 77 -27.36 24.94 -1.96
C PHE A 77 -28.85 24.56 -2.03
N ASN A 78 -29.36 24.14 -3.20
CA ASN A 78 -30.73 23.63 -3.33
C ASN A 78 -30.97 22.32 -2.54
N ASP A 79 -29.93 21.50 -2.33
CA ASP A 79 -29.98 20.31 -1.47
C ASP A 79 -28.60 20.07 -0.86
N TYR A 80 -28.16 21.00 0.00
CA TYR A 80 -26.78 21.03 0.51
C TYR A 80 -26.41 19.73 1.24
N GLU A 81 -27.30 19.21 2.07
CA GLU A 81 -27.04 17.99 2.87
C GLU A 81 -26.80 16.75 2.00
N ASP A 82 -27.43 16.68 0.82
CA ASP A 82 -27.13 15.66 -0.17
C ASP A 82 -25.83 16.00 -0.93
N ARG A 83 -25.85 17.16 -1.59
CA ARG A 83 -24.93 17.52 -2.67
C ARG A 83 -23.54 17.89 -2.19
N LYS A 84 -23.34 18.16 -0.89
CA LYS A 84 -22.00 18.37 -0.31
C LYS A 84 -21.09 17.15 -0.47
N ASN A 85 -21.63 15.95 -0.62
CA ASN A 85 -20.83 14.74 -0.81
C ASN A 85 -20.47 14.46 -2.28
N MET A 86 -20.91 15.31 -3.23
CA MET A 86 -20.64 15.12 -4.65
C MET A 86 -19.22 15.59 -5.01
N PRO A 87 -18.41 14.79 -5.72
CA PRO A 87 -17.12 15.22 -6.23
C PRO A 87 -17.21 16.56 -7.01
N PRO A 88 -16.29 17.52 -6.78
CA PRO A 88 -16.34 18.81 -7.46
C PRO A 88 -16.33 18.72 -8.99
N ASN A 89 -15.56 17.78 -9.54
CA ASN A 89 -15.50 17.53 -10.98
C ASN A 89 -16.84 17.07 -11.54
N GLN A 90 -17.48 16.11 -10.85
CA GLN A 90 -18.79 15.61 -11.23
C GLN A 90 -19.86 16.72 -11.12
N MET A 91 -19.81 17.52 -10.06
CA MET A 91 -20.70 18.66 -9.86
C MET A 91 -20.61 19.66 -11.01
N MET A 92 -19.39 20.03 -11.39
CA MET A 92 -19.16 20.98 -12.49
C MET A 92 -19.70 20.41 -13.82
N LYS A 93 -19.38 19.15 -14.12
CA LYS A 93 -19.86 18.46 -15.34
C LYS A 93 -21.38 18.35 -15.40
N LEU A 94 -22.02 18.02 -14.27
CA LEU A 94 -23.47 17.86 -14.19
C LEU A 94 -24.19 19.20 -14.33
N VAL A 95 -23.76 20.23 -13.62
CA VAL A 95 -24.42 21.54 -13.61
C VAL A 95 -24.34 22.24 -14.97
N TYR A 96 -23.22 22.06 -15.67
CA TYR A 96 -22.98 22.61 -17.00
C TYR A 96 -23.26 21.60 -18.13
N GLY A 97 -23.83 20.44 -17.83
CA GLY A 97 -24.06 19.35 -18.79
C GLY A 97 -24.84 19.78 -20.03
N ASP A 98 -25.79 20.72 -19.88
CA ASP A 98 -26.59 21.27 -20.98
C ASP A 98 -25.74 21.96 -22.07
N ILE A 99 -24.49 22.36 -21.76
CA ILE A 99 -23.54 22.86 -22.77
C ILE A 99 -23.25 21.79 -23.83
N GLU A 100 -23.33 20.50 -23.49
CA GLU A 100 -23.07 19.42 -24.44
C GLU A 100 -24.03 19.43 -25.63
N GLU A 101 -25.29 19.78 -25.37
CA GLU A 101 -26.40 19.82 -26.33
C GLU A 101 -26.44 21.11 -27.16
N THR A 102 -25.65 22.13 -26.79
CA THR A 102 -25.57 23.38 -27.53
C THR A 102 -24.65 23.28 -28.75
N LYS A 103 -24.95 24.10 -29.77
CA LYS A 103 -24.14 24.22 -30.99
C LYS A 103 -23.32 25.51 -31.06
N SER A 104 -23.64 26.51 -30.23
CA SER A 104 -23.02 27.84 -30.27
C SER A 104 -22.91 28.46 -28.88
N LEU A 105 -22.00 29.43 -28.72
CA LEU A 105 -21.81 30.18 -27.49
C LEU A 105 -23.01 31.06 -27.14
N GLU A 106 -23.69 31.62 -28.14
CA GLU A 106 -24.93 32.38 -27.94
C GLU A 106 -26.05 31.50 -27.36
N GLN A 107 -26.16 30.24 -27.81
CA GLN A 107 -27.12 29.29 -27.25
C GLN A 107 -26.82 28.99 -25.77
N VAL A 108 -25.54 28.84 -25.41
CA VAL A 108 -25.14 28.65 -24.00
C VAL A 108 -25.54 29.85 -23.15
N LYS A 109 -25.30 31.08 -23.63
CA LYS A 109 -25.70 32.31 -22.93
C LYS A 109 -27.21 32.38 -22.67
N ARG A 110 -28.03 31.84 -23.59
CA ARG A 110 -29.50 31.78 -23.41
C ARG A 110 -29.94 30.72 -22.38
N ILE A 111 -29.25 29.58 -22.33
CA ILE A 111 -29.57 28.49 -21.40
C ILE A 111 -29.09 28.80 -19.97
N PHE A 112 -28.04 29.61 -19.82
CA PHE A 112 -27.49 30.02 -18.53
C PHE A 112 -27.56 31.55 -18.34
N PRO A 113 -28.77 32.16 -18.30
CA PRO A 113 -28.92 33.62 -18.24
C PRO A 113 -28.43 34.21 -16.90
N GLU A 114 -28.40 33.40 -15.84
CA GLU A 114 -28.01 33.79 -14.49
C GLU A 114 -26.52 33.57 -14.19
N GLU A 115 -25.73 33.00 -15.12
CA GLU A 115 -24.30 32.75 -14.90
C GLU A 115 -23.45 33.96 -15.33
N PRO A 116 -22.84 34.72 -14.41
CA PRO A 116 -22.07 35.93 -14.76
C PRO A 116 -20.84 35.62 -15.60
N LEU A 117 -20.30 34.40 -15.50
CA LEU A 117 -19.17 33.95 -16.32
C LEU A 117 -19.53 33.82 -17.80
N PHE A 118 -20.82 33.69 -18.14
CA PHE A 118 -21.31 33.49 -19.51
C PHE A 118 -21.96 34.72 -20.14
N GLU A 119 -22.08 35.82 -19.39
CA GLU A 119 -22.70 37.07 -19.84
C GLU A 119 -22.05 37.63 -21.12
N ASN A 120 -20.74 37.46 -21.28
CA ASN A 120 -19.96 38.04 -22.37
C ASN A 120 -19.62 37.05 -23.48
N LEU A 121 -20.20 35.84 -23.48
CA LEU A 121 -19.97 34.86 -24.53
C LEU A 121 -20.47 35.37 -25.89
N THR A 122 -19.64 35.19 -26.92
CA THR A 122 -19.92 35.57 -28.30
C THR A 122 -19.34 34.55 -29.26
N ASP A 123 -20.10 34.14 -30.28
CA ASP A 123 -19.58 33.31 -31.38
C ASP A 123 -18.73 34.13 -32.36
N SER A 124 -18.87 35.46 -32.36
CA SER A 124 -18.10 36.40 -33.16
C SER A 124 -17.05 37.10 -32.29
N PRO A 125 -15.79 36.61 -32.24
CA PRO A 125 -14.75 37.22 -31.40
C PRO A 125 -14.39 38.62 -31.90
N ASN A 126 -14.02 39.51 -30.97
CA ASN A 126 -13.77 40.91 -31.29
C ASN A 126 -12.57 41.07 -32.26
N LYS A 127 -12.80 41.61 -33.47
CA LYS A 127 -11.86 41.69 -34.61
C LYS A 127 -10.56 42.50 -34.38
N LYS A 128 -10.29 42.95 -33.15
CA LYS A 128 -9.04 43.67 -32.81
C LYS A 128 -7.83 42.73 -32.67
N ALA A 129 -8.03 41.42 -32.57
CA ALA A 129 -6.95 40.43 -32.57
C ALA A 129 -6.47 40.14 -34.02
N ARG A 130 -5.67 41.05 -34.61
CA ARG A 130 -5.07 40.87 -35.95
C ARG A 130 -3.96 39.80 -35.99
N THR A 131 -3.72 39.06 -34.91
CA THR A 131 -2.65 38.06 -34.77
C THR A 131 -3.10 36.91 -33.87
N GLY A 132 -2.60 35.70 -34.14
CA GLY A 132 -2.86 34.47 -33.35
C GLY A 132 -3.84 33.49 -33.99
N VAL A 133 -4.21 32.45 -33.23
CA VAL A 133 -4.99 31.27 -33.66
C VAL A 133 -6.27 31.61 -34.42
N ILE A 134 -7.01 32.63 -33.97
CA ILE A 134 -8.28 33.02 -34.60
C ILE A 134 -8.04 33.52 -36.03
N ALA A 135 -7.03 34.36 -36.23
CA ALA A 135 -6.69 34.90 -37.55
C ALA A 135 -6.12 33.80 -38.46
N GLU A 136 -5.32 32.88 -37.93
CA GLU A 136 -4.79 31.75 -38.69
C GLU A 136 -5.89 30.80 -39.16
N ILE A 137 -6.90 30.53 -38.32
CA ILE A 137 -8.06 29.71 -38.71
C ILE A 137 -8.89 30.38 -39.80
N GLU A 138 -9.11 31.70 -39.71
CA GLU A 138 -9.84 32.47 -40.72
C GLU A 138 -9.09 32.49 -42.06
N LEU A 139 -7.76 32.63 -42.04
CA LEU A 139 -6.91 32.58 -43.24
C LEU A 139 -6.84 31.19 -43.88
N MET A 140 -6.89 30.13 -43.07
CA MET A 140 -6.84 28.74 -43.53
C MET A 140 -8.23 28.16 -43.82
N HIS A 141 -9.30 28.94 -43.70
CA HIS A 141 -10.65 28.46 -43.94
C HIS A 141 -10.83 27.99 -45.38
N GLN A 142 -11.35 26.77 -45.55
CA GLN A 142 -11.61 26.17 -46.85
C GLN A 142 -13.04 25.62 -46.85
N ASP A 143 -13.82 25.96 -47.89
CA ASP A 143 -15.20 25.53 -48.02
C ASP A 143 -15.33 23.99 -47.95
N GLY A 144 -16.20 23.50 -47.07
CA GLY A 144 -16.46 22.08 -46.87
C GLY A 144 -15.45 21.33 -46.00
N LYS A 145 -14.45 22.00 -45.41
CA LYS A 145 -13.47 21.39 -44.50
C LYS A 145 -13.65 21.89 -43.08
N THR A 146 -13.66 20.95 -42.14
CA THR A 146 -13.93 21.26 -40.74
C THR A 146 -12.65 21.50 -39.93
N LEU A 147 -12.73 22.38 -38.92
CA LEU A 147 -11.62 22.74 -38.04
C LEU A 147 -11.16 21.55 -37.20
N PHE A 148 -12.11 20.79 -36.66
CA PHE A 148 -11.84 19.61 -35.84
C PHE A 148 -12.12 18.31 -36.58
N LYS A 149 -11.44 17.24 -36.17
CA LYS A 149 -11.59 15.88 -36.73
C LYS A 149 -13.00 15.30 -36.59
N ASN A 150 -13.78 15.80 -35.63
CA ASN A 150 -15.15 15.35 -35.36
C ASN A 150 -16.22 16.06 -36.22
N GLY A 151 -15.81 16.85 -37.21
CA GLY A 151 -16.73 17.56 -38.10
C GLY A 151 -17.32 18.86 -37.54
N LYS A 152 -16.82 19.35 -36.39
CA LYS A 152 -17.25 20.64 -35.80
C LYS A 152 -16.27 21.76 -36.13
N ASP A 153 -16.81 22.98 -36.21
CA ASP A 153 -16.05 24.18 -36.60
C ASP A 153 -16.00 25.28 -35.55
N ASN A 154 -16.86 25.22 -34.53
CA ASN A 154 -16.94 26.27 -33.53
C ASN A 154 -15.83 26.14 -32.48
N LEU A 155 -14.73 26.87 -32.67
CA LEU A 155 -13.60 26.95 -31.74
C LEU A 155 -14.04 27.45 -30.36
N GLY A 156 -14.84 28.51 -30.29
CA GLY A 156 -15.29 29.08 -29.02
C GLY A 156 -16.07 28.07 -28.18
N HIS A 157 -17.00 27.36 -28.81
CA HIS A 157 -17.78 26.30 -28.18
C HIS A 157 -16.92 25.11 -27.72
N TYR A 158 -15.93 24.71 -28.52
CA TYR A 158 -14.93 23.70 -28.12
C TYR A 158 -14.15 24.13 -26.86
N LEU A 159 -13.66 25.37 -26.83
CA LEU A 159 -12.90 25.89 -25.70
C LEU A 159 -13.75 25.95 -24.43
N LEU A 160 -15.02 26.35 -24.54
CA LEU A 160 -15.93 26.40 -23.40
C LEU A 160 -16.17 25.00 -22.80
N LYS A 161 -16.36 23.99 -23.65
CA LYS A 161 -16.53 22.59 -23.22
C LYS A 161 -15.31 22.09 -22.45
N LYS A 162 -14.09 22.37 -22.95
CA LYS A 162 -12.87 21.96 -22.27
C LYS A 162 -12.70 22.60 -20.89
N VAL A 163 -13.12 23.86 -20.72
CA VAL A 163 -13.05 24.54 -19.42
C VAL A 163 -14.13 24.05 -18.45
N TYR A 164 -15.40 24.00 -18.87
CA TYR A 164 -16.53 23.83 -17.96
C TYR A 164 -17.09 22.40 -17.84
N LEU A 165 -16.88 21.54 -18.85
CA LEU A 165 -17.27 20.12 -18.77
C LEU A 165 -16.11 19.22 -18.37
N GLU A 166 -14.91 19.53 -18.86
CA GLU A 166 -13.71 18.72 -18.62
C GLU A 166 -12.79 19.30 -17.53
N GLY A 167 -13.04 20.54 -17.07
CA GLY A 167 -12.25 21.15 -15.99
C GLY A 167 -10.78 21.39 -16.35
N LYS A 168 -10.45 21.58 -17.63
CA LYS A 168 -9.06 21.63 -18.13
C LYS A 168 -8.43 23.02 -18.02
N THR A 169 -7.13 23.02 -17.74
CA THR A 169 -6.28 24.21 -17.77
C THR A 169 -5.88 24.58 -19.20
N LEU A 170 -5.43 25.82 -19.44
CA LEU A 170 -4.98 26.25 -20.77
C LEU A 170 -3.87 25.35 -21.37
N LYS A 171 -2.99 24.79 -20.54
CA LYS A 171 -1.92 23.87 -20.99
C LYS A 171 -2.50 22.54 -21.50
N GLU A 172 -3.50 22.02 -20.81
CA GLU A 172 -4.21 20.79 -21.19
C GLU A 172 -5.05 21.02 -22.45
N ILE A 173 -5.75 22.15 -22.52
CA ILE A 173 -6.51 22.57 -23.70
C ILE A 173 -5.60 22.62 -24.93
N ASN A 174 -4.39 23.17 -24.83
CA ASN A 174 -3.44 23.22 -25.93
C ASN A 174 -2.94 21.84 -26.38
N THR A 175 -2.80 20.91 -25.42
CA THR A 175 -2.41 19.53 -25.73
C THR A 175 -3.52 18.79 -26.48
N ASP A 176 -4.77 18.97 -26.06
CA ASP A 176 -5.94 18.43 -26.74
C ASP A 176 -6.15 19.09 -28.11
N PHE A 177 -6.05 20.42 -28.17
CA PHE A 177 -6.23 21.19 -29.40
C PHE A 177 -5.28 20.72 -30.51
N ALA A 178 -4.01 20.47 -30.19
CA ALA A 178 -3.04 19.93 -31.14
C ALA A 178 -3.40 18.52 -31.65
N LYS A 179 -4.15 17.73 -30.87
CA LYS A 179 -4.60 16.38 -31.24
C LYS A 179 -5.91 16.39 -32.01
N ASP A 180 -6.84 17.26 -31.64
CA ASP A 180 -8.22 17.29 -32.12
C ASP A 180 -8.37 18.08 -33.43
N ILE A 181 -7.38 18.92 -33.76
CA ILE A 181 -7.36 19.71 -34.99
C ILE A 181 -7.29 18.83 -36.24
N SER A 182 -8.01 19.23 -37.27
CA SER A 182 -8.06 18.56 -38.57
C SER A 182 -6.72 18.64 -39.30
N VAL A 183 -6.46 17.69 -40.20
CA VAL A 183 -5.24 17.65 -41.03
C VAL A 183 -5.09 18.92 -41.89
N HIS A 184 -6.20 19.57 -42.22
CA HIS A 184 -6.24 20.79 -43.03
C HIS A 184 -5.77 22.06 -42.29
N TYR A 185 -5.71 22.00 -40.96
CA TYR A 185 -5.39 23.13 -40.08
C TYR A 185 -4.11 22.86 -39.27
N LYS A 186 -3.17 22.08 -39.84
CA LYS A 186 -1.88 21.78 -39.19
C LYS A 186 -0.96 23.01 -39.19
N GLY A 187 -0.26 23.21 -38.07
CA GLY A 187 0.74 24.28 -37.91
C GLY A 187 0.19 25.58 -37.32
N ILE A 188 -1.04 25.56 -36.82
CA ILE A 188 -1.66 26.71 -36.14
C ILE A 188 -1.04 26.90 -34.76
N SER A 189 -0.93 28.17 -34.37
CA SER A 189 -0.46 28.62 -33.07
C SER A 189 -1.25 27.98 -31.92
N PRO A 190 -0.67 27.88 -30.71
CA PRO A 190 -1.41 27.44 -29.52
C PRO A 190 -2.43 28.50 -29.08
N VAL A 191 -3.53 28.02 -28.50
CA VAL A 191 -4.56 28.85 -27.86
C VAL A 191 -3.96 29.61 -26.68
N GLN A 192 -4.22 30.92 -26.62
CA GLN A 192 -3.74 31.79 -25.53
C GLN A 192 -4.92 32.32 -24.69
N TYR A 193 -4.64 33.00 -23.58
CA TYR A 193 -5.70 33.61 -22.75
C TYR A 193 -6.46 34.70 -23.50
N GLU A 194 -5.78 35.38 -24.42
CA GLU A 194 -6.31 36.36 -25.35
C GLU A 194 -7.36 35.73 -26.27
N THR A 195 -7.13 34.48 -26.71
CA THR A 195 -8.08 33.70 -27.51
C THR A 195 -9.36 33.42 -26.72
N LEU A 196 -9.25 32.96 -25.47
CA LEU A 196 -10.39 32.73 -24.59
C LEU A 196 -11.16 34.02 -24.31
N SER A 197 -10.44 35.10 -24.00
CA SER A 197 -11.00 36.43 -23.73
C SER A 197 -11.74 37.00 -24.95
N ALA A 198 -11.25 36.75 -26.17
CA ALA A 198 -11.90 37.20 -27.41
C ALA A 198 -13.29 36.59 -27.62
N TYR A 199 -13.50 35.34 -27.18
CA TYR A 199 -14.81 34.68 -27.16
C TYR A 199 -15.62 34.98 -25.87
N GLY A 200 -15.09 35.80 -24.97
CA GLY A 200 -15.71 36.12 -23.67
C GLY A 200 -15.60 35.00 -22.64
N ILE A 201 -14.80 33.96 -22.88
CA ILE A 201 -14.65 32.81 -22.00
C ILE A 201 -13.71 33.18 -20.84
N LYS A 202 -14.23 33.09 -19.61
CA LYS A 202 -13.46 33.31 -18.39
C LYS A 202 -13.34 32.01 -17.61
N PHE A 203 -12.22 31.81 -16.93
CA PHE A 203 -12.12 30.77 -15.89
C PHE A 203 -12.88 31.19 -14.63
N PRO A 204 -13.32 30.23 -13.81
CA PRO A 204 -13.80 30.52 -12.45
C PRO A 204 -12.79 31.34 -11.64
N LYS A 205 -13.25 31.97 -10.56
CA LYS A 205 -12.38 32.79 -9.69
C LYS A 205 -11.17 31.97 -9.20
N SER A 206 -10.00 32.62 -9.20
CA SER A 206 -8.69 31.99 -8.97
C SER A 206 -8.61 31.12 -7.70
N ALA A 207 -9.24 31.55 -6.60
CA ALA A 207 -9.26 30.79 -5.34
C ALA A 207 -9.95 29.43 -5.49
N PHE A 208 -11.16 29.42 -6.05
CA PHE A 208 -11.90 28.20 -6.35
C PHE A 208 -11.20 27.36 -7.42
N TRP A 209 -10.76 27.98 -8.52
CA TRP A 209 -10.18 27.27 -9.66
C TRP A 209 -8.90 26.51 -9.30
N LYS A 210 -8.01 27.12 -8.50
CA LYS A 210 -6.79 26.45 -8.01
C LYS A 210 -7.13 25.27 -7.09
N SER A 211 -8.12 25.43 -6.21
CA SER A 211 -8.58 24.34 -5.33
C SER A 211 -9.20 23.20 -6.15
N PHE A 212 -10.00 23.52 -7.16
CA PHE A 212 -10.65 22.56 -8.04
C PHE A 212 -9.62 21.74 -8.84
N ILE A 213 -8.66 22.39 -9.50
CA ILE A 213 -7.62 21.68 -10.27
C ILE A 213 -6.80 20.74 -9.38
N ALA A 214 -6.50 21.16 -8.15
CA ALA A 214 -5.71 20.34 -7.23
C ALA A 214 -6.45 19.07 -6.75
N THR A 215 -7.77 18.99 -6.93
CA THR A 215 -8.64 17.98 -6.27
C THR A 215 -9.57 17.23 -7.19
N ARG A 216 -9.71 17.67 -8.45
CA ARG A 216 -10.64 17.08 -9.43
C ARG A 216 -10.38 15.59 -9.70
N GLU A 217 -9.17 15.09 -9.41
CA GLU A 217 -8.74 13.69 -9.57
C GLU A 217 -8.71 12.91 -8.24
N ASP A 218 -8.90 13.57 -7.09
CA ASP A 218 -8.81 12.95 -5.76
C ASP A 218 -10.02 12.05 -5.42
N PHE A 219 -11.10 12.14 -6.21
CA PHE A 219 -12.38 11.46 -5.95
C PHE A 219 -12.78 10.51 -7.10
N PRO A 220 -12.34 9.24 -7.08
CA PRO A 220 -12.53 8.30 -8.19
C PRO A 220 -13.90 7.61 -8.21
N TYR A 221 -14.91 8.16 -7.53
CA TYR A 221 -16.26 7.59 -7.46
C TYR A 221 -17.31 8.55 -8.02
N GLU A 222 -18.45 8.02 -8.43
CA GLU A 222 -19.58 8.80 -8.94
C GLU A 222 -20.69 8.89 -7.87
N TYR A 223 -21.04 10.11 -7.49
CA TYR A 223 -22.08 10.40 -6.50
C TYR A 223 -23.45 10.54 -7.18
N LYS A 224 -24.46 9.77 -6.76
CA LYS A 224 -25.82 9.88 -7.30
C LYS A 224 -26.68 10.75 -6.38
N PRO A 225 -27.07 11.98 -6.80
CA PRO A 225 -27.89 12.85 -5.96
C PRO A 225 -29.30 12.27 -5.79
N ARG A 226 -29.92 12.49 -4.61
CA ARG A 226 -31.30 12.09 -4.29
C ARG A 226 -32.32 12.71 -5.24
N LYS A 227 -32.05 13.95 -5.69
CA LYS A 227 -32.85 14.67 -6.69
C LYS A 227 -32.02 14.81 -7.96
N ALA A 228 -32.55 14.33 -9.08
CA ALA A 228 -31.95 14.51 -10.39
C ALA A 228 -31.78 16.01 -10.69
N ALA A 229 -30.74 16.33 -11.47
CA ALA A 229 -30.58 17.67 -12.01
C ALA A 229 -31.69 17.93 -13.01
N GLU A 230 -32.39 19.05 -12.87
CA GLU A 230 -33.33 19.49 -13.89
C GLU A 230 -32.52 19.98 -15.09
N HIS A 231 -32.66 19.27 -16.21
CA HIS A 231 -32.14 19.75 -17.49
C HIS A 231 -32.90 21.01 -17.88
N ARG A 232 -32.15 22.05 -18.24
CA ARG A 232 -32.75 23.30 -18.71
C ARG A 232 -33.27 23.04 -20.11
N ASN A 233 -34.57 22.69 -20.21
CA ASN A 233 -35.25 22.35 -21.46
C ASN A 233 -34.88 23.32 -22.59
N GLY A 234 -33.98 22.88 -23.47
CA GLY A 234 -33.75 23.52 -24.75
C GLY A 234 -34.97 23.28 -25.63
N VAL A 235 -35.50 24.35 -26.21
CA VAL A 235 -36.53 24.28 -27.25
C VAL A 235 -36.05 23.30 -28.35
N PRO A 236 -36.84 22.26 -28.72
CA PRO A 236 -36.39 21.28 -29.69
C PRO A 236 -36.50 21.86 -31.10
N GLU A 237 -35.36 22.12 -31.72
CA GLU A 237 -35.28 22.36 -33.17
C GLU A 237 -35.35 21.00 -33.89
N ARG A 238 -36.49 20.74 -34.53
CA ARG A 238 -36.73 19.57 -35.38
C ARG A 238 -35.75 19.55 -36.56
N VAL A 239 -34.91 18.53 -36.67
CA VAL A 239 -34.57 17.93 -37.98
C VAL A 239 -34.39 16.41 -37.82
N THR A 240 -35.08 15.70 -38.70
CA THR A 240 -35.27 14.27 -38.86
C THR A 240 -34.05 13.50 -39.40
N ALA A 241 -33.97 12.23 -38.98
CA ALA A 241 -33.81 11.02 -39.80
C ALA A 241 -32.59 10.12 -39.50
N ASN A 242 -32.95 8.89 -39.09
CA ASN A 242 -32.34 7.58 -39.34
C ASN A 242 -30.91 7.29 -38.86
N VAL A 243 -30.79 6.46 -37.82
CA VAL A 243 -29.70 5.45 -37.71
C VAL A 243 -30.24 4.17 -37.05
N ASP A 244 -29.78 3.05 -37.59
CA ASP A 244 -30.16 1.65 -37.47
C ASP A 244 -30.33 1.03 -36.06
N VAL A 245 -31.23 0.05 -36.04
CA VAL A 245 -31.51 -0.89 -34.95
C VAL A 245 -30.33 -1.85 -34.75
N LYS A 246 -29.77 -1.89 -33.52
CA LYS A 246 -28.92 -2.99 -33.03
C LYS A 246 -29.77 -3.96 -32.18
N PRO A 247 -29.40 -5.26 -32.11
CA PRO A 247 -30.30 -6.33 -31.70
C PRO A 247 -30.65 -6.26 -30.20
N LYS A 248 -31.88 -6.64 -29.87
CA LYS A 248 -32.41 -6.71 -28.50
C LYS A 248 -31.56 -7.67 -27.66
N LEU A 249 -30.95 -7.16 -26.58
CA LEU A 249 -30.56 -8.00 -25.45
C LEU A 249 -31.83 -8.55 -24.80
N GLU A 250 -31.87 -9.85 -24.54
CA GLU A 250 -32.91 -10.47 -23.73
C GLU A 250 -32.93 -9.87 -22.32
N HIS A 251 -34.12 -9.51 -21.85
CA HIS A 251 -34.32 -8.83 -20.57
C HIS A 251 -34.12 -9.83 -19.42
N LYS A 252 -33.02 -9.73 -18.66
CA LYS A 252 -32.80 -10.56 -17.47
C LYS A 252 -33.90 -10.30 -16.43
N LYS A 253 -34.34 -11.33 -15.70
CA LYS A 253 -35.47 -11.23 -14.77
C LYS A 253 -35.24 -10.22 -13.64
N PHE A 254 -34.00 -10.11 -13.17
CA PHE A 254 -33.60 -9.16 -12.14
C PHE A 254 -32.80 -7.96 -12.68
N ALA A 255 -32.85 -7.68 -14.00
CA ALA A 255 -32.14 -6.56 -14.61
C ALA A 255 -32.50 -5.19 -14.00
N ASP A 256 -33.74 -5.05 -13.52
CA ASP A 256 -34.26 -3.82 -12.94
C ASP A 256 -33.98 -3.67 -11.43
N VAL A 257 -33.38 -4.70 -10.80
CA VAL A 257 -33.04 -4.64 -9.37
C VAL A 257 -31.87 -3.69 -9.19
N LYS A 258 -32.10 -2.61 -8.45
CA LYS A 258 -31.11 -1.55 -8.26
C LYS A 258 -30.11 -1.95 -7.18
N ASP A 259 -28.85 -1.50 -7.30
CA ASP A 259 -27.80 -1.84 -6.33
C ASP A 259 -28.17 -1.50 -4.87
N TRP A 260 -28.97 -0.45 -4.64
CA TRP A 260 -29.44 -0.10 -3.29
C TRP A 260 -30.46 -1.11 -2.71
N GLU A 261 -31.21 -1.80 -3.58
CA GLU A 261 -32.10 -2.89 -3.15
C GLU A 261 -31.26 -4.09 -2.71
N ILE A 262 -30.18 -4.38 -3.44
CA ILE A 262 -29.19 -5.40 -3.07
C ILE A 262 -28.50 -5.04 -1.74
N ASP A 263 -28.15 -3.77 -1.54
CA ASP A 263 -27.57 -3.28 -0.27
C ASP A 263 -28.52 -3.44 0.91
N LYS A 264 -29.81 -3.14 0.72
CA LYS A 264 -30.80 -3.39 1.77
C LYS A 264 -30.98 -4.87 2.04
N LEU A 265 -31.00 -5.71 0.99
CA LEU A 265 -31.10 -7.16 1.14
C LEU A 265 -29.89 -7.71 1.91
N SER A 266 -28.67 -7.34 1.56
CA SER A 266 -27.46 -7.79 2.25
C SER A 266 -27.45 -7.35 3.73
N GLU A 267 -27.81 -6.10 4.03
CA GLU A 267 -27.96 -5.63 5.40
C GLU A 267 -29.03 -6.41 6.19
N THR A 268 -30.16 -6.73 5.55
CA THR A 268 -31.22 -7.52 6.21
C THR A 268 -30.77 -8.94 6.52
N LEU A 269 -30.00 -9.57 5.63
CA LEU A 269 -29.45 -10.91 5.85
C LEU A 269 -28.44 -10.92 7.00
N ILE A 270 -27.57 -9.91 7.06
CA ILE A 270 -26.59 -9.77 8.14
C ILE A 270 -27.30 -9.55 9.48
N LYS A 271 -28.35 -8.71 9.50
CA LYS A 271 -29.18 -8.47 10.70
C LYS A 271 -30.03 -9.69 11.09
N GLY A 272 -30.37 -10.55 10.14
CA GLY A 272 -31.07 -11.81 10.34
C GLY A 272 -30.17 -12.98 10.77
N LYS A 273 -28.86 -12.74 10.89
CA LYS A 273 -27.86 -13.63 11.51
C LYS A 273 -27.80 -15.05 10.94
N GLY A 274 -28.24 -15.23 9.69
CA GLY A 274 -28.26 -16.56 9.04
C GLY A 274 -29.49 -17.41 9.40
N ASN A 275 -30.37 -16.97 10.29
CA ASN A 275 -31.63 -17.64 10.55
C ASN A 275 -32.69 -17.18 9.52
N ILE A 276 -33.26 -18.12 8.77
CA ILE A 276 -34.24 -17.85 7.70
C ILE A 276 -35.49 -17.13 8.25
N GLU A 277 -35.97 -17.47 9.44
CA GLU A 277 -37.17 -16.89 10.05
C GLU A 277 -36.93 -15.49 10.62
N GLU A 278 -35.80 -15.28 11.32
CA GLU A 278 -35.41 -13.96 11.82
C GLU A 278 -35.10 -13.00 10.67
N THR A 279 -34.43 -13.50 9.63
CA THR A 279 -34.21 -12.78 8.38
C THR A 279 -35.54 -12.37 7.76
N LYS A 280 -36.51 -13.29 7.62
CA LYS A 280 -37.88 -12.99 7.16
C LYS A 280 -38.60 -11.95 8.06
N LYS A 281 -38.38 -11.97 9.38
CA LYS A 281 -38.94 -10.99 10.33
C LYS A 281 -38.30 -9.60 10.17
N GLN A 282 -36.98 -9.51 10.05
CA GLN A 282 -36.25 -8.25 9.83
C GLN A 282 -36.60 -7.62 8.48
N ILE A 283 -36.78 -8.47 7.47
CA ILE A 283 -37.25 -8.11 6.15
C ILE A 283 -38.66 -7.48 6.19
N LYS A 284 -39.62 -8.09 6.90
CA LYS A 284 -40.98 -7.55 7.01
C LYS A 284 -41.03 -6.15 7.65
N LYS A 285 -40.02 -5.79 8.45
CA LYS A 285 -39.91 -4.46 9.08
C LYS A 285 -39.40 -3.36 8.14
N ILE A 286 -38.76 -3.69 7.02
CA ILE A 286 -37.99 -2.73 6.20
C ILE A 286 -38.80 -2.17 5.01
N ASN A 287 -40.06 -2.58 4.83
CA ASN A 287 -41.00 -2.02 3.84
C ASN A 287 -40.41 -1.96 2.41
N LEU A 288 -39.73 -3.03 1.99
CA LEU A 288 -39.25 -3.20 0.62
C LEU A 288 -40.45 -3.46 -0.31
N LYS A 289 -40.60 -2.62 -1.35
CA LYS A 289 -41.70 -2.72 -2.34
C LYS A 289 -41.61 -3.95 -3.25
N ASN A 290 -40.45 -4.59 -3.36
CA ASN A 290 -40.21 -5.68 -4.32
C ASN A 290 -40.17 -7.06 -3.62
N THR A 291 -41.32 -7.72 -3.53
CA THR A 291 -41.51 -9.04 -2.91
C THR A 291 -40.80 -10.17 -3.65
N GLU A 292 -40.45 -10.00 -4.92
CA GLU A 292 -39.91 -11.07 -5.76
C GLU A 292 -38.41 -11.30 -5.56
N SER A 293 -37.58 -10.25 -5.63
CA SER A 293 -36.14 -10.31 -5.32
C SER A 293 -35.87 -10.86 -3.92
N LEU A 294 -36.79 -10.58 -3.02
CA LEU A 294 -36.74 -11.03 -1.65
C LEU A 294 -36.99 -12.53 -1.49
N ASN A 295 -38.04 -13.04 -2.13
CA ASN A 295 -38.33 -14.47 -2.15
C ASN A 295 -37.21 -15.26 -2.83
N PHE A 296 -36.59 -14.67 -3.86
CA PHE A 296 -35.42 -15.23 -4.53
C PHE A 296 -34.23 -15.40 -3.58
N VAL A 297 -33.80 -14.33 -2.90
CA VAL A 297 -32.68 -14.39 -1.95
C VAL A 297 -32.98 -15.33 -0.78
N SER A 298 -34.22 -15.35 -0.30
CA SER A 298 -34.62 -16.28 0.77
C SER A 298 -34.60 -17.74 0.32
N LYS A 299 -34.83 -18.03 -0.96
CA LYS A 299 -34.82 -19.39 -1.51
C LYS A 299 -33.39 -19.96 -1.56
N TYR A 300 -32.41 -19.14 -1.89
CA TYR A 300 -31.01 -19.53 -2.06
C TYR A 300 -30.10 -19.08 -0.91
N LEU A 301 -30.67 -18.77 0.26
CA LEU A 301 -29.90 -18.21 1.38
C LEU A 301 -28.79 -19.15 1.85
N SER A 302 -29.04 -20.46 1.84
CA SER A 302 -28.06 -21.47 2.25
C SER A 302 -26.86 -21.46 1.30
N GLU A 303 -27.10 -21.52 -0.01
CA GLU A 303 -26.07 -21.52 -1.04
C GLU A 303 -25.27 -20.21 -1.05
N ILE A 304 -25.97 -19.07 -0.94
CA ILE A 304 -25.35 -17.75 -0.82
C ILE A 304 -24.46 -17.71 0.43
N SER A 305 -24.94 -18.19 1.57
CA SER A 305 -24.19 -18.18 2.83
C SER A 305 -22.93 -19.05 2.75
N SER A 306 -23.01 -20.26 2.17
CA SER A 306 -21.85 -21.15 1.99
C SER A 306 -20.76 -20.51 1.14
N ILE A 307 -21.13 -19.87 0.02
CA ILE A 307 -20.16 -19.16 -0.84
C ILE A 307 -19.56 -17.96 -0.13
N VAL A 308 -20.35 -17.20 0.64
CA VAL A 308 -19.87 -16.04 1.40
C VAL A 308 -18.85 -16.46 2.45
N LEU A 309 -19.11 -17.54 3.20
CA LEU A 309 -18.19 -18.04 4.23
C LEU A 309 -16.86 -18.52 3.63
N GLU A 310 -16.88 -19.09 2.43
CA GLU A 310 -15.67 -19.47 1.70
C GLU A 310 -14.89 -18.22 1.22
N LYS A 311 -15.57 -17.22 0.66
CA LYS A 311 -14.97 -15.97 0.18
C LYS A 311 -14.30 -15.14 1.29
N VAL A 312 -14.86 -15.16 2.51
CA VAL A 312 -14.26 -14.46 3.66
C VAL A 312 -13.21 -15.30 4.39
N HIS A 313 -12.88 -16.49 3.87
CA HIS A 313 -11.95 -17.42 4.50
C HIS A 313 -12.28 -17.71 5.98
N ALA A 314 -13.57 -17.90 6.28
CA ALA A 314 -13.99 -18.28 7.63
C ALA A 314 -13.36 -19.63 8.02
N SER A 315 -13.02 -19.79 9.30
CA SER A 315 -12.49 -21.06 9.81
C SER A 315 -13.52 -22.19 9.66
N ASP A 316 -13.07 -23.44 9.67
CA ASP A 316 -13.97 -24.58 9.49
C ASP A 316 -14.93 -24.73 10.67
N GLU A 317 -14.53 -24.36 11.88
CA GLU A 317 -15.40 -24.25 13.05
C GLU A 317 -16.45 -23.15 12.83
N MET A 318 -16.05 -21.98 12.34
CA MET A 318 -16.95 -20.85 12.07
C MET A 318 -18.00 -21.20 11.00
N LYS A 319 -17.59 -21.95 9.98
CA LYS A 319 -18.48 -22.48 8.94
C LYS A 319 -19.47 -23.47 9.54
N ASP A 320 -19.03 -24.37 10.42
CA ASP A 320 -19.93 -25.31 11.11
C ASP A 320 -20.91 -24.60 12.06
N PHE A 321 -20.43 -23.60 12.83
CA PHE A 321 -21.27 -22.75 13.68
C PHE A 321 -22.36 -22.04 12.89
N ALA A 322 -22.03 -21.49 11.71
CA ALA A 322 -23.00 -20.81 10.87
C ALA A 322 -24.03 -21.77 10.25
N GLU A 323 -23.62 -22.98 9.86
CA GLU A 323 -24.51 -24.00 9.29
C GLU A 323 -25.45 -24.63 10.34
N ASN A 324 -25.02 -24.70 11.60
CA ASN A 324 -25.79 -25.26 12.71
C ASN A 324 -26.43 -24.19 13.61
N TYR A 325 -26.55 -22.94 13.13
CA TYR A 325 -26.99 -21.79 13.92
C TYR A 325 -28.24 -22.03 14.77
N ASP A 326 -29.24 -22.73 14.22
CA ASP A 326 -30.51 -22.99 14.91
C ASP A 326 -30.39 -23.95 16.10
N LYS A 327 -29.34 -24.80 16.11
CA LYS A 327 -29.04 -25.75 17.18
C LYS A 327 -28.12 -25.16 18.26
N LEU A 328 -27.60 -23.95 18.06
CA LEU A 328 -26.70 -23.30 19.02
C LEU A 328 -27.44 -22.76 20.25
N THR A 329 -26.77 -22.87 21.40
CA THR A 329 -27.16 -22.21 22.66
C THR A 329 -27.05 -20.68 22.54
N SER A 330 -27.74 -19.96 23.43
CA SER A 330 -27.69 -18.49 23.46
C SER A 330 -26.27 -17.93 23.66
N SER A 331 -25.43 -18.62 24.44
CA SER A 331 -24.03 -18.27 24.64
C SER A 331 -23.19 -18.43 23.37
N GLU A 332 -23.37 -19.52 22.62
CA GLU A 332 -22.67 -19.75 21.36
C GLU A 332 -23.09 -18.75 20.28
N LYS A 333 -24.39 -18.43 20.22
CA LYS A 333 -24.91 -17.37 19.34
C LYS A 333 -24.30 -16.01 19.66
N SER A 334 -24.14 -15.68 20.94
CA SER A 334 -23.50 -14.43 21.37
C SER A 334 -22.00 -14.40 21.01
N LEU A 335 -21.30 -15.53 21.09
CA LEU A 335 -19.89 -15.64 20.71
C LEU A 335 -19.73 -15.42 19.19
N LEU A 336 -20.61 -16.02 18.40
CA LEU A 336 -20.65 -15.87 16.96
C LEU A 336 -20.95 -14.42 16.54
N ASP A 337 -21.89 -13.76 17.22
CA ASP A 337 -22.17 -12.35 16.99
C ASP A 337 -20.98 -11.45 17.39
N ALA A 338 -20.31 -11.76 18.50
CA ALA A 338 -19.12 -11.04 18.92
C ALA A 338 -18.00 -11.19 17.89
N TYR A 339 -17.80 -12.39 17.33
CA TYR A 339 -16.81 -12.64 16.27
C TYR A 339 -17.03 -11.71 15.07
N TRP A 340 -18.23 -11.70 14.50
CA TRP A 340 -18.54 -10.86 13.33
C TRP A 340 -18.50 -9.36 13.61
N ASN A 341 -18.63 -8.95 14.87
CA ASN A 341 -18.59 -7.55 15.28
C ASN A 341 -17.26 -7.11 15.89
N SER A 342 -16.35 -8.04 16.20
CA SER A 342 -15.08 -7.76 16.87
C SER A 342 -14.07 -7.07 15.95
N ASN A 343 -14.11 -7.37 14.65
CA ASN A 343 -13.25 -6.77 13.66
C ASN A 343 -14.07 -6.05 12.57
N PRO A 344 -13.97 -4.70 12.47
CA PRO A 344 -14.63 -3.93 11.42
C PRO A 344 -14.32 -4.42 10.00
N GLN A 345 -13.10 -4.92 9.75
CA GLN A 345 -12.69 -5.43 8.44
C GLN A 345 -13.41 -6.73 8.07
N ILE A 346 -13.53 -7.67 9.01
CA ILE A 346 -14.24 -8.94 8.76
C ILE A 346 -15.73 -8.68 8.51
N LYS A 347 -16.32 -7.72 9.24
CA LYS A 347 -17.70 -7.29 9.05
C LYS A 347 -17.93 -6.67 7.67
N GLU A 348 -17.00 -5.81 7.24
CA GLU A 348 -17.03 -5.17 5.92
C GLU A 348 -16.85 -6.20 4.80
N HIS A 349 -15.86 -7.09 4.91
CA HIS A 349 -15.63 -8.16 3.94
C HIS A 349 -16.82 -9.11 3.83
N ARG A 350 -17.46 -9.48 4.95
CA ARG A 350 -18.70 -10.27 4.93
C ARG A 350 -19.84 -9.54 4.23
N SER A 351 -19.97 -8.23 4.43
CA SER A 351 -21.00 -7.42 3.79
C SER A 351 -20.80 -7.33 2.26
N ILE A 352 -19.56 -7.06 1.83
CA ILE A 352 -19.17 -7.01 0.41
C ILE A 352 -19.40 -8.39 -0.24
N ALA A 353 -18.88 -9.46 0.37
CA ALA A 353 -19.05 -10.82 -0.15
C ALA A 353 -20.53 -11.21 -0.27
N MET A 354 -21.37 -10.81 0.69
CA MET A 354 -22.81 -11.05 0.66
C MET A 354 -23.49 -10.30 -0.51
N LYS A 355 -23.16 -9.02 -0.69
CA LYS A 355 -23.67 -8.21 -1.81
C LYS A 355 -23.29 -8.80 -3.16
N ASP A 356 -22.01 -9.11 -3.35
CA ASP A 356 -21.48 -9.63 -4.60
C ASP A 356 -22.06 -11.00 -4.94
N THR A 357 -22.28 -11.84 -3.93
CA THR A 357 -22.86 -13.17 -4.12
C THR A 357 -24.35 -13.10 -4.42
N ILE A 358 -25.12 -12.21 -3.77
CA ILE A 358 -26.53 -11.96 -4.16
C ILE A 358 -26.61 -11.48 -5.61
N LYS A 359 -25.76 -10.53 -6.00
CA LYS A 359 -25.74 -9.98 -7.36
C LYS A 359 -25.39 -11.07 -8.39
N LEU A 360 -24.39 -11.89 -8.11
CA LEU A 360 -24.03 -13.05 -8.93
C LEU A 360 -25.20 -14.02 -9.12
N PHE A 361 -25.93 -14.34 -8.04
CA PHE A 361 -27.11 -15.21 -8.12
C PHE A 361 -28.23 -14.59 -8.97
N MET A 362 -28.50 -13.29 -8.81
CA MET A 362 -29.53 -12.59 -9.58
C MET A 362 -29.16 -12.44 -11.06
N ASP A 363 -27.88 -12.19 -11.37
CA ASP A 363 -27.39 -11.99 -12.74
C ASP A 363 -27.36 -13.29 -13.54
N LEU A 364 -26.99 -14.40 -12.89
CA LEU A 364 -26.90 -15.71 -13.52
C LEU A 364 -28.26 -16.41 -13.60
N TYR A 365 -29.24 -16.07 -12.75
CA TYR A 365 -30.58 -16.67 -12.78
C TYR A 365 -31.28 -16.57 -14.15
N GLY A 366 -30.95 -15.56 -14.97
CA GLY A 366 -31.49 -15.41 -16.32
C GLY A 366 -32.97 -15.03 -16.33
N VAL A 367 -33.78 -15.69 -17.17
CA VAL A 367 -35.23 -15.41 -17.33
C VAL A 367 -36.08 -16.31 -16.41
N ASP A 368 -35.69 -17.57 -16.22
CA ASP A 368 -36.49 -18.59 -15.52
C ASP A 368 -35.68 -19.52 -14.59
N GLY A 369 -34.35 -19.34 -14.48
CA GLY A 369 -33.47 -20.21 -13.70
C GLY A 369 -32.94 -21.44 -14.44
N ASN A 370 -33.23 -21.59 -15.75
CA ASN A 370 -32.67 -22.66 -16.58
C ASN A 370 -31.30 -22.34 -17.20
N ASN A 371 -30.65 -21.27 -16.75
CA ASN A 371 -29.28 -20.95 -17.15
C ASN A 371 -28.31 -22.04 -16.64
N GLU A 372 -27.49 -22.58 -17.54
CA GLU A 372 -26.44 -23.56 -17.24
C GLU A 372 -25.46 -23.02 -16.20
N GLU A 373 -25.03 -21.76 -16.33
CA GLU A 373 -24.12 -21.10 -15.39
C GLU A 373 -24.73 -20.95 -13.98
N PHE A 374 -26.06 -20.80 -13.89
CA PHE A 374 -26.75 -20.75 -12.60
C PHE A 374 -26.81 -22.13 -11.94
N ARG A 375 -27.01 -23.19 -12.73
CA ARG A 375 -27.00 -24.57 -12.22
C ARG A 375 -25.61 -24.97 -11.74
N GLU A 376 -24.57 -24.58 -12.47
CA GLU A 376 -23.18 -24.77 -12.06
C GLU A 376 -22.87 -24.05 -10.74
N LEU A 377 -23.35 -22.81 -10.57
CA LEU A 377 -23.18 -22.06 -9.32
C LEU A 377 -23.85 -22.75 -8.12
N ILE A 378 -25.04 -23.32 -8.31
CA ILE A 378 -25.75 -24.08 -7.28
C ILE A 378 -24.99 -25.37 -6.94
N ASN A 379 -24.52 -26.11 -7.95
CA ASN A 379 -23.73 -27.32 -7.76
C ASN A 379 -22.44 -27.02 -6.99
N TYR A 380 -21.73 -25.94 -7.38
CA TYR A 380 -20.55 -25.47 -6.66
C TYR A 380 -20.87 -25.20 -5.18
N ALA A 381 -21.97 -24.48 -4.89
CA ALA A 381 -22.36 -24.21 -3.51
C ALA A 381 -22.64 -25.49 -2.70
N HIS A 382 -23.24 -26.51 -3.32
CA HIS A 382 -23.52 -27.80 -2.69
C HIS A 382 -22.27 -28.65 -2.47
N GLU A 383 -21.24 -28.52 -3.31
CA GLU A 383 -19.98 -29.26 -3.20
C GLU A 383 -19.02 -28.72 -2.12
N ILE A 384 -19.13 -27.44 -1.73
CA ILE A 384 -18.24 -26.81 -0.73
C ILE A 384 -18.22 -27.61 0.58
N LYS A 385 -19.39 -28.02 1.08
CA LYS A 385 -19.51 -28.70 2.39
C LYS A 385 -18.95 -30.14 2.36
N PRO A 386 -19.36 -31.02 1.42
CA PRO A 386 -18.77 -32.36 1.28
C PRO A 386 -17.25 -32.32 1.09
N ALA A 387 -16.75 -31.42 0.23
CA ALA A 387 -15.32 -31.29 -0.02
C ALA A 387 -14.54 -30.86 1.25
N ARG A 388 -15.12 -29.95 2.05
CA ARG A 388 -14.56 -29.54 3.36
C ARG A 388 -14.47 -30.72 4.34
N LEU A 389 -15.56 -31.48 4.49
CA LEU A 389 -15.61 -32.62 5.41
C LEU A 389 -14.63 -33.72 5.02
N GLU A 390 -14.44 -33.98 3.72
CA GLU A 390 -13.44 -34.95 3.26
C GLU A 390 -12.00 -34.47 3.52
N ARG A 391 -11.71 -33.18 3.32
CA ARG A 391 -10.41 -32.60 3.70
C ARG A 391 -10.14 -32.73 5.19
N GLN A 392 -11.14 -32.49 6.03
CA GLN A 392 -11.03 -32.64 7.47
C GLN A 392 -10.79 -34.10 7.87
N ARG A 393 -11.54 -35.05 7.28
CA ARG A 393 -11.33 -36.49 7.50
C ARG A 393 -9.91 -36.92 7.13
N LEU A 394 -9.39 -36.46 6.00
CA LEU A 394 -8.01 -36.74 5.57
C LEU A 394 -6.97 -36.11 6.49
N HIS A 395 -7.26 -34.92 7.03
CA HIS A 395 -6.42 -34.26 8.02
C HIS A 395 -6.38 -35.06 9.33
N ASP A 396 -7.53 -35.50 9.82
CA ASP A 396 -7.65 -36.27 11.07
C ASP A 396 -6.98 -37.65 10.97
N ILE A 397 -7.08 -38.31 9.81
CA ILE A 397 -6.34 -39.56 9.53
C ILE A 397 -4.83 -39.32 9.64
N LYS A 398 -4.32 -38.25 9.01
CA LYS A 398 -2.89 -37.91 9.09
C LYS A 398 -2.46 -37.53 10.49
N GLN A 399 -3.30 -36.81 11.23
CA GLN A 399 -3.01 -36.44 12.61
C GLN A 399 -2.91 -37.68 13.49
N ALA A 400 -3.82 -38.65 13.32
CA ALA A 400 -3.74 -39.93 14.00
C ALA A 400 -2.48 -40.73 13.64
N GLU A 401 -2.09 -40.76 12.35
CA GLU A 401 -0.82 -41.37 11.91
C GLU A 401 0.40 -40.70 12.59
N TYR A 402 0.42 -39.37 12.68
CA TYR A 402 1.49 -38.65 13.38
C TYR A 402 1.49 -38.95 14.89
N ASP A 403 0.33 -38.92 15.53
CA ASP A 403 0.20 -39.19 16.97
C ASP A 403 0.64 -40.62 17.31
N GLU A 404 0.34 -41.60 16.46
CA GLU A 404 0.85 -42.98 16.57
C GLU A 404 2.37 -43.05 16.39
N MET A 405 2.93 -42.36 15.39
CA MET A 405 4.38 -42.29 15.18
C MET A 405 5.11 -41.63 16.36
N PHE A 406 4.56 -40.55 16.91
CA PHE A 406 5.12 -39.89 18.10
C PHE A 406 5.02 -40.77 19.35
N ALA A 407 3.92 -41.51 19.53
CA ALA A 407 3.77 -42.46 20.62
C ALA A 407 4.75 -43.65 20.50
N GLN A 408 5.04 -44.12 19.28
CA GLN A 408 6.05 -45.14 19.03
C GLN A 408 7.47 -44.63 19.29
N LEU A 409 7.80 -43.40 18.86
CA LEU A 409 9.09 -42.76 19.16
C LEU A 409 9.30 -42.55 20.67
N ALA A 410 8.24 -42.20 21.40
CA ALA A 410 8.30 -42.08 22.86
C ALA A 410 8.55 -43.44 23.54
N LYS A 411 7.94 -44.52 23.04
CA LYS A 411 8.21 -45.90 23.52
C LYS A 411 9.62 -46.37 23.17
N GLU A 412 10.13 -46.07 21.98
CA GLU A 412 11.52 -46.37 21.59
C GLU A 412 12.53 -45.58 22.44
N GLN A 413 12.19 -44.34 22.87
CA GLN A 413 13.00 -43.55 23.81
C GLN A 413 12.94 -44.06 25.26
N GLU A 414 11.84 -44.69 25.67
CA GLU A 414 11.75 -45.36 26.97
C GLU A 414 12.48 -46.71 26.98
N GLU A 415 12.43 -47.47 25.88
CA GLU A 415 13.14 -48.76 25.73
C GLU A 415 14.66 -48.60 25.58
N THR A 416 15.14 -47.40 25.20
CA THR A 416 16.59 -47.09 25.12
C THR A 416 17.19 -46.49 26.41
N LYS A 417 16.39 -46.32 27.48
CA LYS A 417 16.93 -46.02 28.82
C LYS A 417 17.51 -47.29 29.46
N ILE A 418 18.76 -47.60 29.09
CA ILE A 418 19.62 -48.49 29.86
C ILE A 418 19.75 -47.89 31.27
N MET A 419 19.35 -48.67 32.29
CA MET A 419 19.50 -48.35 33.70
C MET A 419 20.96 -48.00 34.04
N PRO A 420 21.25 -46.90 34.75
CA PRO A 420 22.55 -46.74 35.40
C PRO A 420 22.56 -47.62 36.65
N SER A 421 23.47 -48.60 36.65
CA SER A 421 23.91 -49.33 37.83
C SER A 421 24.50 -48.37 38.87
N GLU A 422 24.12 -48.56 40.13
CA GLU A 422 24.71 -47.91 41.29
C GLU A 422 26.23 -48.16 41.33
N ASP A 423 27.03 -47.13 41.07
CA ASP A 423 28.42 -47.11 41.48
C ASP A 423 28.71 -45.87 42.33
N LYS A 424 29.04 -46.15 43.59
CA LYS A 424 29.46 -45.18 44.60
C LYS A 424 30.75 -44.51 44.15
N VAL A 425 30.70 -43.23 43.80
CA VAL A 425 31.90 -42.40 43.67
C VAL A 425 31.89 -41.29 44.71
N LYS A 426 32.98 -41.25 45.49
CA LYS A 426 33.23 -40.36 46.62
C LYS A 426 33.25 -38.88 46.20
N PRO A 427 32.91 -37.96 47.12
CA PRO A 427 32.93 -36.52 46.85
C PRO A 427 34.37 -36.05 46.57
N VAL A 428 34.56 -35.39 45.43
CA VAL A 428 35.76 -34.61 45.13
C VAL A 428 35.66 -33.28 45.88
N PRO A 429 36.71 -32.82 46.59
CA PRO A 429 36.65 -31.60 47.38
C PRO A 429 36.41 -30.37 46.50
N LEU A 430 35.65 -29.41 47.03
CA LEU A 430 35.60 -28.05 46.51
C LEU A 430 37.04 -27.50 46.41
N SER A 431 37.54 -27.34 45.19
CA SER A 431 38.71 -26.48 44.97
C SER A 431 38.24 -25.03 45.04
N GLU A 432 38.70 -24.36 46.08
CA GLU A 432 38.61 -22.91 46.26
C GLU A 432 39.21 -22.20 45.05
N ASP A 433 38.38 -21.53 44.25
CA ASP A 433 38.81 -20.31 43.61
C ASP A 433 37.64 -19.32 43.50
N LYS A 434 37.80 -18.18 44.19
CA LYS A 434 36.82 -17.10 44.25
C LYS A 434 36.88 -16.30 42.95
N SER A 435 35.95 -16.56 42.04
CA SER A 435 35.16 -15.46 41.49
C SER A 435 33.70 -15.80 41.82
N LEU A 436 33.08 -14.95 42.63
CA LEU A 436 31.75 -15.16 43.24
C LEU A 436 30.79 -15.81 42.25
N ARG A 437 30.27 -17.01 42.58
CA ARG A 437 29.13 -17.55 41.83
C ARG A 437 28.04 -16.48 41.84
N THR A 438 27.61 -16.08 40.65
CA THR A 438 26.66 -15.01 40.40
C THR A 438 25.25 -15.34 40.92
N TYR A 439 25.03 -16.53 41.45
CA TYR A 439 23.73 -17.00 41.94
C TYR A 439 23.90 -17.98 43.12
N THR A 440 22.83 -18.12 43.90
CA THR A 440 22.69 -19.04 45.03
C THR A 440 21.58 -20.04 44.73
N VAL A 441 21.82 -21.31 45.06
CA VAL A 441 20.86 -22.40 44.90
C VAL A 441 20.21 -22.68 46.25
N PHE A 442 18.90 -22.81 46.29
CA PHE A 442 18.11 -23.14 47.47
C PHE A 442 17.50 -24.53 47.29
N PRO A 443 18.11 -25.59 47.85
CA PRO A 443 17.65 -26.96 47.65
C PRO A 443 16.27 -27.26 48.24
N GLU A 444 15.92 -26.61 49.35
CA GLU A 444 14.64 -26.85 50.05
C GLU A 444 13.43 -26.32 49.25
N THR A 445 13.61 -25.24 48.49
CA THR A 445 12.54 -24.60 47.71
C THR A 445 12.65 -24.89 46.22
N HIS A 446 13.68 -25.64 45.79
CA HIS A 446 14.02 -25.84 44.39
C HIS A 446 14.12 -24.50 43.65
N GLU A 447 14.98 -23.58 44.10
CA GLU A 447 15.12 -22.23 43.53
C GLU A 447 16.57 -21.87 43.19
N ILE A 448 16.76 -21.10 42.11
CA ILE A 448 18.01 -20.39 41.80
C ILE A 448 17.76 -18.89 41.93
N ARG A 449 18.56 -18.19 42.74
CA ARG A 449 18.48 -16.73 42.86
C ARG A 449 19.80 -16.08 42.47
N TYR A 450 19.75 -15.12 41.55
CA TYR A 450 20.92 -14.33 41.19
C TYR A 450 21.33 -13.39 42.35
N ASN A 451 22.62 -13.34 42.64
CA ASN A 451 23.23 -12.55 43.71
C ASN A 451 23.46 -11.11 43.22
N GLY A 452 22.36 -10.40 42.93
CA GLY A 452 22.37 -9.02 42.44
C GLY A 452 21.07 -8.66 41.71
N ASP A 453 21.06 -7.50 41.06
CA ASP A 453 19.95 -7.07 40.21
C ASP A 453 20.15 -7.60 38.78
N LEU A 454 19.16 -8.37 38.29
CA LEU A 454 19.18 -8.97 36.94
C LEU A 454 19.11 -7.93 35.82
N ASP A 455 18.45 -6.80 36.03
CA ASP A 455 18.41 -5.70 35.08
C ASP A 455 19.75 -4.98 35.03
N GLU A 456 20.39 -4.74 36.19
CA GLU A 456 21.74 -4.15 36.22
C GLU A 456 22.77 -5.07 35.58
N TYR A 457 22.68 -6.39 35.81
CA TYR A 457 23.51 -7.38 35.14
C TYR A 457 23.34 -7.30 33.63
N LEU A 458 22.10 -7.36 33.13
CA LEU A 458 21.83 -7.32 31.69
C LEU A 458 22.29 -5.99 31.07
N ARG A 459 22.10 -4.86 31.75
CA ARG A 459 22.64 -3.55 31.34
C ARG A 459 24.17 -3.60 31.21
N GLY A 460 24.85 -4.24 32.15
CA GLY A 460 26.31 -4.41 32.15
C GLY A 460 26.79 -5.24 30.95
N VAL A 461 26.18 -6.40 30.72
CA VAL A 461 26.49 -7.29 29.59
C VAL A 461 26.30 -6.57 28.26
N LEU A 462 25.14 -5.94 28.05
CA LEU A 462 24.86 -5.21 26.82
C LEU A 462 25.81 -4.04 26.59
N LYS A 463 26.21 -3.33 27.65
CA LYS A 463 27.15 -2.21 27.54
C LYS A 463 28.55 -2.68 27.10
N GLU A 464 28.99 -3.85 27.56
CA GLU A 464 30.27 -4.44 27.18
C GLU A 464 30.21 -4.96 25.72
N GLU A 465 29.20 -5.75 25.40
CA GLU A 465 29.09 -6.43 24.11
C GLU A 465 28.77 -5.49 22.95
N LEU A 466 27.99 -4.44 23.20
CA LEU A 466 27.62 -3.41 22.23
C LEU A 466 28.52 -2.17 22.29
N SER A 467 29.71 -2.30 22.88
CA SER A 467 30.64 -1.17 23.10
C SER A 467 31.08 -0.45 21.81
N LEU A 468 31.04 -1.13 20.67
CA LEU A 468 31.33 -0.56 19.34
C LEU A 468 30.17 0.28 18.77
N LEU A 469 28.97 0.20 19.32
CA LEU A 469 27.79 0.91 18.83
C LEU A 469 27.65 2.31 19.48
N PRO A 470 26.84 3.22 18.90
CA PRO A 470 26.53 4.51 19.51
C PRO A 470 25.89 4.34 20.90
N GLU A 471 26.37 5.09 21.89
CA GLU A 471 25.80 5.07 23.25
C GLU A 471 24.29 5.37 23.29
N PRO A 472 23.76 6.36 22.53
CA PRO A 472 22.34 6.62 22.50
C PRO A 472 21.53 5.45 21.93
N PHE A 473 22.10 4.69 20.98
CA PHE A 473 21.48 3.48 20.44
C PHE A 473 21.44 2.38 21.50
N VAL A 474 22.59 2.06 22.11
CA VAL A 474 22.69 1.03 23.16
C VAL A 474 21.72 1.32 24.29
N LYS A 475 21.66 2.57 24.77
CA LYS A 475 20.71 2.97 25.82
C LYS A 475 19.26 2.70 25.43
N LYS A 476 18.88 3.03 24.18
CA LYS A 476 17.51 2.85 23.67
C LYS A 476 17.17 1.37 23.50
N TYR A 477 18.08 0.58 22.94
CA TYR A 477 17.92 -0.86 22.77
C TYR A 477 17.84 -1.58 24.12
N THR A 478 18.75 -1.30 25.05
CA THR A 478 18.74 -1.86 26.40
C THR A 478 17.44 -1.54 27.15
N GLN A 479 16.96 -0.29 27.07
CA GLN A 479 15.70 0.09 27.71
C GLN A 479 14.50 -0.62 27.08
N TYR A 480 14.51 -0.83 25.77
CA TYR A 480 13.46 -1.58 25.09
C TYR A 480 13.48 -3.05 25.49
N LEU A 481 14.65 -3.70 25.47
CA LEU A 481 14.83 -5.10 25.80
C LEU A 481 14.35 -5.40 27.23
N ILE A 482 14.79 -4.60 28.22
CA ILE A 482 14.42 -4.79 29.63
C ILE A 482 12.91 -4.64 29.86
N ASN A 483 12.28 -3.73 29.13
CA ASN A 483 10.84 -3.46 29.26
C ASN A 483 9.97 -4.40 28.41
N HIS A 484 10.56 -5.32 27.64
CA HIS A 484 9.80 -6.17 26.73
C HIS A 484 9.10 -7.30 27.50
N PRO A 485 7.80 -7.58 27.27
CA PRO A 485 7.05 -8.58 28.04
C PRO A 485 7.65 -10.00 28.00
N LEU A 486 8.32 -10.37 26.90
CA LEU A 486 8.98 -11.66 26.74
C LEU A 486 10.32 -11.77 27.49
N VAL A 487 10.91 -10.65 27.91
CA VAL A 487 12.19 -10.59 28.64
C VAL A 487 11.88 -10.70 30.13
N THR A 488 11.52 -11.90 30.55
CA THR A 488 11.18 -12.23 31.94
C THR A 488 12.42 -12.36 32.82
N ASP A 489 12.24 -12.40 34.14
CA ASP A 489 13.37 -12.67 35.05
C ASP A 489 13.98 -14.05 34.82
N LYS A 490 13.19 -15.04 34.38
CA LYS A 490 13.69 -16.35 33.94
C LYS A 490 14.63 -16.23 32.75
N TYR A 491 14.29 -15.39 31.76
CA TYR A 491 15.17 -15.09 30.63
C TYR A 491 16.48 -14.43 31.07
N LYS A 492 16.40 -13.40 31.93
CA LYS A 492 17.59 -12.68 32.43
C LYS A 492 18.49 -13.60 33.26
N LEU A 493 17.89 -14.43 34.10
CA LEU A 493 18.60 -15.43 34.90
C LEU A 493 19.31 -16.45 34.00
N THR A 494 18.66 -16.91 32.93
CA THR A 494 19.27 -17.84 31.96
C THR A 494 20.54 -17.25 31.35
N LEU A 495 20.51 -15.97 30.96
CA LEU A 495 21.70 -15.26 30.47
C LEU A 495 22.78 -15.10 31.56
N ALA A 496 22.36 -14.91 32.81
CA ALA A 496 23.27 -14.68 33.93
C ALA A 496 24.00 -15.93 34.43
N VAL A 497 23.40 -17.10 34.23
CA VAL A 497 23.95 -18.39 34.64
C VAL A 497 24.78 -19.04 33.53
N ASP A 498 24.62 -18.63 32.26
CA ASP A 498 25.47 -18.97 31.10
C ASP A 498 25.80 -20.48 31.02
N GLY A 499 24.77 -21.33 31.08
CA GLY A 499 24.91 -22.79 31.03
C GLY A 499 25.54 -23.44 32.28
N SER A 500 25.92 -22.65 33.28
CA SER A 500 26.50 -23.13 34.54
C SER A 500 25.42 -23.57 35.54
N VAL A 501 24.38 -24.27 35.09
CA VAL A 501 23.25 -24.67 35.95
C VAL A 501 23.60 -25.96 36.70
N PRO A 502 23.30 -26.07 38.00
CA PRO A 502 23.46 -27.33 38.73
C PRO A 502 22.53 -28.42 38.18
N GLU A 503 23.04 -29.66 38.15
CA GLU A 503 22.26 -30.84 37.72
C GLU A 503 20.94 -30.96 38.50
N GLY A 504 19.83 -31.08 37.78
CA GLY A 504 18.48 -31.16 38.33
C GLY A 504 17.71 -29.83 38.43
N TYR A 505 18.33 -28.70 38.07
CA TYR A 505 17.70 -27.36 38.09
C TYR A 505 17.49 -26.78 36.69
N GLU A 506 17.56 -27.60 35.64
CA GLU A 506 17.40 -27.19 34.25
C GLU A 506 16.02 -26.58 33.99
N ASP A 507 15.00 -26.96 34.76
CA ASP A 507 13.65 -26.40 34.70
C ASP A 507 13.58 -24.91 35.11
N LYS A 508 14.58 -24.41 35.83
CA LYS A 508 14.65 -23.03 36.34
C LYS A 508 15.22 -22.03 35.36
N ILE A 509 15.86 -22.49 34.29
CA ILE A 509 16.31 -21.65 33.17
C ILE A 509 15.46 -21.92 31.93
N LEU A 510 15.59 -21.07 30.91
CA LEU A 510 15.00 -21.33 29.60
C LEU A 510 15.88 -22.35 28.86
N PRO A 511 15.28 -23.34 28.20
CA PRO A 511 15.98 -24.12 27.19
C PRO A 511 16.57 -23.23 26.10
N ASP A 512 17.69 -23.64 25.52
CA ASP A 512 18.38 -22.85 24.49
C ASP A 512 17.45 -22.45 23.34
N GLU A 513 16.61 -23.36 22.83
CA GLU A 513 15.66 -23.07 21.76
C GLU A 513 14.65 -21.97 22.12
N GLU A 514 14.15 -21.98 23.35
CA GLU A 514 13.23 -20.94 23.83
C GLU A 514 13.96 -19.60 24.04
N LEU A 515 15.18 -19.63 24.58
CA LEU A 515 16.03 -18.45 24.73
C LEU A 515 16.31 -17.80 23.38
N HIS A 516 16.63 -18.61 22.37
CA HIS A 516 16.82 -18.19 20.98
C HIS A 516 15.54 -17.57 20.40
N LYS A 517 14.40 -18.24 20.58
CA LYS A 517 13.09 -17.78 20.08
C LYS A 517 12.68 -16.44 20.69
N VAL A 518 12.85 -16.28 22.00
CA VAL A 518 12.58 -15.01 22.70
C VAL A 518 13.51 -13.93 22.16
N SER A 519 14.83 -14.18 22.12
CA SER A 519 15.81 -13.19 21.64
C SER A 519 15.51 -12.73 20.21
N TYR A 520 15.25 -13.69 19.31
CA TYR A 520 14.89 -13.40 17.92
C TYR A 520 13.61 -12.56 17.82
N THR A 521 12.56 -12.92 18.55
CA THR A 521 11.28 -12.22 18.52
C THR A 521 11.42 -10.78 19.00
N VAL A 522 12.10 -10.57 20.13
CA VAL A 522 12.28 -9.23 20.70
C VAL A 522 13.12 -8.34 19.78
N ASN A 523 14.16 -8.89 19.15
CA ASN A 523 14.96 -8.15 18.17
C ASN A 523 14.16 -7.79 16.93
N LYS A 524 13.36 -8.73 16.42
CA LYS A 524 12.47 -8.48 15.27
C LYS A 524 11.47 -7.37 15.59
N ASP A 525 10.86 -7.41 16.77
CA ASP A 525 9.91 -6.37 17.21
C ASP A 525 10.60 -5.00 17.36
N PHE A 526 11.83 -4.97 17.88
CA PHE A 526 12.63 -3.74 17.92
C PHE A 526 12.92 -3.20 16.52
N SER A 527 13.32 -4.06 15.59
CA SER A 527 13.64 -3.68 14.21
C SER A 527 12.44 -3.16 13.42
N LEU A 528 11.28 -3.77 13.61
CA LEU A 528 10.03 -3.30 12.98
C LEU A 528 9.59 -1.96 13.57
N LYS A 529 9.65 -1.81 14.90
CA LYS A 529 9.21 -0.58 15.59
C LYS A 529 10.15 0.60 15.40
N TYR A 530 11.45 0.34 15.26
CA TYR A 530 12.50 1.35 15.24
C TYR A 530 13.43 1.21 14.04
N SER A 531 12.89 0.92 12.86
CA SER A 531 13.68 0.72 11.62
C SER A 531 14.69 1.84 11.36
N GLN A 532 14.28 3.11 11.43
CA GLN A 532 15.16 4.27 11.23
C GLN A 532 16.29 4.38 12.27
N VAL A 533 16.06 3.89 13.50
CA VAL A 533 17.07 3.87 14.55
C VAL A 533 18.16 2.86 14.22
N ILE A 534 17.78 1.69 13.72
CA ILE A 534 18.72 0.64 13.29
C ILE A 534 19.48 1.10 12.06
N THR A 535 18.80 1.63 11.04
CA THR A 535 19.48 2.14 9.84
C THR A 535 20.49 3.24 10.18
N ALA A 536 20.18 4.14 11.12
CA ALA A 536 21.12 5.17 11.57
C ALA A 536 22.32 4.56 12.32
N ASN A 537 22.09 3.53 13.15
CA ASN A 537 23.14 2.79 13.83
C ASN A 537 24.09 2.12 12.83
N ASP A 538 23.55 1.33 11.91
CA ASP A 538 24.33 0.57 10.95
C ASP A 538 25.13 1.51 10.03
N GLN A 539 24.48 2.57 9.54
CA GLN A 539 25.15 3.58 8.74
C GLN A 539 26.29 4.28 9.48
N SER A 540 26.10 4.58 10.78
CA SER A 540 27.14 5.23 11.59
C SER A 540 28.34 4.32 11.84
N LEU A 541 28.09 3.01 12.04
CA LEU A 541 29.13 2.01 12.26
C LEU A 541 29.92 1.77 10.96
N VAL A 542 29.24 1.61 9.83
CA VAL A 542 29.90 1.44 8.52
C VAL A 542 30.75 2.67 8.17
N GLU A 543 30.26 3.88 8.43
CA GLU A 543 31.04 5.09 8.21
C GLU A 543 32.30 5.12 9.10
N LEU A 544 32.18 4.79 10.39
CA LEU A 544 33.34 4.71 11.27
C LEU A 544 34.35 3.65 10.78
N ILE A 545 33.89 2.47 10.38
CA ILE A 545 34.78 1.43 9.85
C ILE A 545 35.47 1.94 8.58
N SER A 546 34.78 2.70 7.72
CA SER A 546 35.36 3.25 6.50
C SER A 546 36.48 4.27 6.75
N THR A 547 36.48 4.96 7.89
CA THR A 547 37.59 5.88 8.23
C THR A 547 38.82 5.13 8.77
N ILE A 548 38.61 3.94 9.34
CA ILE A 548 39.67 3.12 9.92
C ILE A 548 40.28 2.19 8.86
N LYS A 549 39.42 1.54 8.07
CA LYS A 549 39.75 0.61 7.00
C LYS A 549 38.87 0.90 5.78
N PRO A 550 39.29 1.83 4.90
CA PRO A 550 38.47 2.27 3.77
C PRO A 550 38.27 1.20 2.70
N GLU A 551 39.24 0.28 2.55
CA GLU A 551 39.19 -0.76 1.53
C GLU A 551 38.11 -1.81 1.84
N GLY A 552 37.11 -1.93 0.96
CA GLY A 552 36.03 -2.91 1.08
C GLY A 552 34.92 -2.52 2.06
N ALA A 553 35.02 -1.36 2.73
CA ALA A 553 34.01 -0.90 3.69
C ALA A 553 32.63 -0.69 3.05
N GLU A 554 32.60 -0.38 1.75
CA GLU A 554 31.36 -0.21 0.99
C GLU A 554 30.50 -1.49 0.95
N LYS A 555 31.12 -2.66 1.06
CA LYS A 555 30.43 -3.95 1.11
C LYS A 555 29.70 -4.20 2.44
N LEU A 556 29.93 -3.37 3.44
CA LEU A 556 29.27 -3.46 4.75
C LEU A 556 27.92 -2.73 4.80
N LEU A 557 27.63 -1.83 3.84
CA LEU A 557 26.38 -1.08 3.80
C LEU A 557 25.08 -1.92 3.81
N PRO A 558 24.97 -3.10 3.16
CA PRO A 558 23.75 -3.91 3.19
C PRO A 558 23.65 -4.82 4.42
N LEU A 559 24.73 -4.94 5.21
CA LEU A 559 24.80 -5.91 6.30
C LEU A 559 24.05 -5.40 7.54
N GLN A 560 23.52 -6.34 8.31
CA GLN A 560 22.83 -6.02 9.57
C GLN A 560 23.83 -5.73 10.71
N THR A 561 23.35 -5.09 11.78
CA THR A 561 24.17 -4.70 12.93
C THR A 561 25.07 -5.83 13.45
N ASP A 562 24.56 -7.06 13.56
CA ASP A 562 25.32 -8.20 14.07
C ASP A 562 26.43 -8.64 13.11
N GLU A 563 26.14 -8.67 11.81
CA GLU A 563 27.10 -9.00 10.75
C GLU A 563 28.23 -7.97 10.70
N VAL A 564 27.90 -6.68 10.73
CA VAL A 564 28.89 -5.60 10.75
C VAL A 564 29.75 -5.66 12.02
N LEU A 565 29.16 -5.96 13.18
CA LEU A 565 29.90 -6.10 14.44
C LEU A 565 30.84 -7.31 14.44
N LYS A 566 30.39 -8.47 13.94
CA LYS A 566 31.23 -9.66 13.77
C LYS A 566 32.43 -9.33 12.88
N LEU A 567 32.19 -8.69 11.74
CA LEU A 567 33.26 -8.29 10.83
C LEU A 567 34.20 -7.26 11.45
N ALA A 568 33.69 -6.24 12.15
CA ALA A 568 34.51 -5.27 12.86
C ALA A 568 35.47 -5.94 13.85
N ARG A 569 34.98 -6.90 14.65
CA ARG A 569 35.82 -7.67 15.57
C ARG A 569 36.86 -8.52 14.84
N THR A 570 36.51 -9.18 13.73
CA THR A 570 37.50 -9.91 12.91
C THR A 570 38.58 -9.00 12.31
N LEU A 571 38.27 -7.72 12.14
CA LEU A 571 39.21 -6.68 11.69
C LEU A 571 40.07 -6.11 12.84
N GLY A 572 39.95 -6.63 14.06
CA GLY A 572 40.70 -6.19 15.24
C GLY A 572 40.12 -4.97 15.94
N LEU A 573 38.88 -4.57 15.62
CA LEU A 573 38.17 -3.51 16.34
C LEU A 573 37.42 -4.09 17.54
N ASP A 574 38.13 -4.19 18.67
CA ASP A 574 37.53 -4.68 19.93
C ASP A 574 36.99 -3.55 20.82
N LYS A 575 37.58 -2.34 20.72
CA LYS A 575 37.18 -1.15 21.48
C LYS A 575 37.38 0.12 20.67
N LEU A 576 36.48 1.09 20.85
CA LEU A 576 36.62 2.42 20.29
C LEU A 576 37.37 3.34 21.26
N ASN A 577 38.32 4.11 20.75
CA ASN A 577 38.91 5.19 21.52
C ASN A 577 37.90 6.35 21.71
N PRO A 578 38.15 7.31 22.62
CA PRO A 578 37.20 8.39 22.89
C PRO A 578 36.84 9.24 21.66
N GLN A 579 37.78 9.44 20.73
CA GLN A 579 37.53 10.21 19.49
C GLN A 579 36.61 9.44 18.53
N GLN A 580 36.89 8.15 18.30
CA GLN A 580 36.05 7.26 17.50
C GLN A 580 34.64 7.12 18.10
N LYS A 581 34.55 7.06 19.44
CA LYS A 581 33.27 7.00 20.15
C LYS A 581 32.47 8.30 20.00
N ALA A 582 33.13 9.46 20.08
CA ALA A 582 32.48 10.74 19.80
C ALA A 582 32.02 10.83 18.34
N GLN A 583 32.83 10.36 17.39
CA GLN A 583 32.51 10.34 15.97
C GLN A 583 31.30 9.47 15.65
N ILE A 584 31.25 8.22 16.14
CA ILE A 584 30.11 7.33 15.87
C ILE A 584 28.82 7.86 16.50
N ASN A 585 28.89 8.46 17.69
CA ASN A 585 27.74 9.12 18.32
C ASN A 585 27.26 10.32 17.49
N ALA A 586 28.16 11.15 16.96
CA ALA A 586 27.81 12.28 16.10
C ALA A 586 27.17 11.82 14.79
N ASN A 587 27.78 10.83 14.12
CA ASN A 587 27.24 10.23 12.89
C ASN A 587 25.85 9.63 13.12
N TYR A 588 25.66 8.90 14.21
CA TYR A 588 24.35 8.35 14.56
C TYR A 588 23.29 9.45 14.74
N GLN A 589 23.59 10.54 15.45
CA GLN A 589 22.64 11.66 15.62
C GLN A 589 22.34 12.37 14.30
N GLU A 590 23.32 12.47 13.39
CA GLU A 590 23.14 13.03 12.07
C GLU A 590 22.19 12.17 11.22
N TYR A 591 22.39 10.85 11.22
CA TYR A 591 21.61 9.88 10.44
C TYR A 591 20.23 9.59 11.03
N LEU A 592 20.02 9.83 12.32
CA LEU A 592 18.70 9.74 12.94
C LEU A 592 17.76 10.86 12.44
N ARG A 593 18.32 11.99 12.00
CA ARG A 593 17.54 13.12 11.50
C ARG A 593 17.26 12.93 10.00
N PRO A 594 16.00 12.96 9.55
CA PRO A 594 15.67 12.82 8.14
C PRO A 594 16.22 13.98 7.31
N VAL A 595 16.31 13.77 5.99
CA VAL A 595 16.66 14.85 5.05
C VAL A 595 15.41 15.72 4.83
N THR A 596 15.47 16.99 5.24
CA THR A 596 14.34 17.93 5.12
C THR A 596 14.61 19.10 4.19
N SER A 597 15.88 19.38 3.90
CA SER A 597 16.27 20.45 2.99
C SER A 597 15.88 20.10 1.56
N LYS A 598 15.09 20.96 0.91
CA LYS A 598 14.70 20.80 -0.50
C LYS A 598 15.92 20.78 -1.43
N GLU A 599 16.98 21.51 -1.09
CA GLU A 599 18.21 21.53 -1.88
C GLU A 599 18.90 20.17 -1.81
N ASP A 600 19.08 19.63 -0.61
CA ASP A 600 19.70 18.31 -0.38
C ASP A 600 18.89 17.18 -1.01
N ILE A 601 17.56 17.22 -0.88
CA ILE A 601 16.65 16.26 -1.52
C ILE A 601 16.82 16.31 -3.04
N ASN A 602 16.82 17.49 -3.64
CA ASN A 602 16.99 17.61 -5.10
C ASN A 602 18.38 17.15 -5.55
N LYS A 603 19.43 17.41 -4.77
CA LYS A 603 20.79 16.98 -5.06
C LYS A 603 20.92 15.46 -5.01
N ILE A 604 20.42 14.82 -3.95
CA ILE A 604 20.40 13.36 -3.82
C ILE A 604 19.58 12.73 -4.95
N ASN A 605 18.43 13.30 -5.29
CA ASN A 605 17.60 12.81 -6.40
C ASN A 605 18.36 12.82 -7.73
N SER A 606 19.01 13.94 -8.05
CA SER A 606 19.85 14.02 -9.25
C SER A 606 20.97 12.97 -9.22
N MET A 607 21.62 12.75 -8.07
CA MET A 607 22.63 11.69 -7.94
C MET A 607 22.07 10.29 -8.21
N ILE A 608 20.88 9.97 -7.73
CA ILE A 608 20.20 8.68 -8.00
C ILE A 608 19.92 8.52 -9.49
N VAL A 609 19.30 9.52 -10.12
CA VAL A 609 18.95 9.48 -11.54
C VAL A 609 20.19 9.41 -12.43
N ASP A 610 21.22 10.18 -12.12
CA ASP A 610 22.47 10.20 -12.89
C ASP A 610 23.23 8.89 -12.73
N PHE A 611 23.18 8.27 -11.55
CA PHE A 611 23.77 6.94 -11.32
C PHE A 611 22.98 5.84 -12.05
N ALA A 612 21.65 5.84 -12.00
CA ALA A 612 20.81 4.90 -12.74
C ALA A 612 21.05 4.99 -14.26
N LEU A 613 21.14 6.22 -14.79
CA LEU A 613 21.42 6.46 -16.21
C LEU A 613 22.80 5.91 -16.59
N ASN A 614 23.83 6.19 -15.79
CA ASN A 614 25.21 5.83 -16.10
C ASN A 614 25.65 4.51 -15.48
N TYR A 615 24.71 3.69 -15.01
CA TYR A 615 25.01 2.43 -14.35
C TYR A 615 25.87 1.55 -15.24
N LYS A 616 26.94 1.04 -14.65
CA LYS A 616 27.81 0.00 -15.20
C LYS A 616 27.86 -1.07 -14.12
N LYS A 617 27.70 -2.32 -14.53
CA LYS A 617 27.76 -3.47 -13.63
C LYS A 617 28.92 -3.32 -12.64
N SER A 618 28.56 -3.20 -11.36
CA SER A 618 29.50 -3.06 -10.26
C SER A 618 29.77 -4.43 -9.66
N SER A 619 30.90 -4.59 -8.97
CA SER A 619 31.26 -5.81 -8.24
C SER A 619 30.91 -5.73 -6.74
N PHE A 620 30.17 -4.71 -6.29
CA PHE A 620 29.92 -4.51 -4.86
C PHE A 620 28.92 -5.53 -4.31
N TYR A 621 27.88 -5.86 -5.09
CA TYR A 621 26.79 -6.77 -4.71
C TYR A 621 26.55 -7.82 -5.81
N GLU A 622 27.54 -8.69 -6.03
CA GLU A 622 27.49 -9.74 -7.06
C GLU A 622 26.45 -10.85 -6.82
N SER A 623 25.83 -10.90 -5.63
CA SER A 623 25.03 -12.05 -5.17
C SER A 623 23.65 -12.20 -5.82
N SER A 624 23.14 -11.20 -6.55
CA SER A 624 21.87 -11.35 -7.30
C SER A 624 22.05 -11.00 -8.78
N SER A 625 22.16 -12.04 -9.62
CA SER A 625 22.15 -11.91 -11.08
C SER A 625 20.92 -11.14 -11.58
N GLN A 626 19.79 -11.29 -10.88
CA GLN A 626 18.52 -10.64 -11.16
C GLN A 626 18.57 -9.12 -10.93
N LEU A 627 19.08 -8.64 -9.79
CA LEU A 627 19.14 -7.20 -9.50
C LEU A 627 20.07 -6.48 -10.46
N ASN A 628 21.21 -7.10 -10.76
CA ASN A 628 22.14 -6.59 -11.76
C ASN A 628 21.48 -6.47 -13.14
N ALA A 629 20.72 -7.49 -13.56
CA ALA A 629 19.97 -7.46 -14.80
C ALA A 629 18.91 -6.35 -14.81
N LEU A 630 18.22 -6.11 -13.69
CA LEU A 630 17.24 -5.03 -13.55
C LEU A 630 17.87 -3.64 -13.59
N MET A 631 19.03 -3.46 -12.96
CA MET A 631 19.78 -2.20 -12.99
C MET A 631 20.34 -1.90 -14.39
N GLU A 632 20.85 -2.92 -15.09
CA GLU A 632 21.28 -2.79 -16.48
C GLU A 632 20.11 -2.50 -17.42
N LEU A 633 18.97 -3.17 -17.22
CA LEU A 633 17.73 -2.92 -17.96
C LEU A 633 17.24 -1.48 -17.74
N LEU A 634 17.20 -1.02 -16.49
CA LEU A 634 16.83 0.36 -16.15
C LEU A 634 17.74 1.34 -16.88
N SER A 635 19.06 1.16 -16.80
CA SER A 635 20.03 2.01 -17.48
C SER A 635 19.84 2.02 -19.00
N ALA A 636 19.62 0.85 -19.61
CA ALA A 636 19.38 0.73 -21.05
C ALA A 636 18.11 1.48 -21.48
N ASN A 637 17.01 1.32 -20.75
CA ASN A 637 15.76 2.03 -21.07
C ASN A 637 15.90 3.54 -20.90
N LEU A 638 16.57 4.01 -19.84
CA LEU A 638 16.83 5.44 -19.63
C LEU A 638 17.70 6.06 -20.74
N LYS A 639 18.62 5.28 -21.32
CA LYS A 639 19.46 5.72 -22.47
C LYS A 639 18.67 5.74 -23.78
N ASP A 640 17.87 4.71 -24.02
CA ASP A 640 17.10 4.57 -25.26
C ASP A 640 15.92 5.55 -25.32
N ASN A 641 15.31 5.89 -24.16
CA ASN A 641 14.20 6.83 -24.06
C ASN A 641 14.46 7.92 -23.01
N PRO A 642 14.97 9.10 -23.43
CA PRO A 642 15.30 10.21 -22.52
C PRO A 642 14.10 10.78 -21.74
N ILE A 643 12.86 10.51 -22.16
CA ILE A 643 11.65 10.93 -21.42
C ILE A 643 11.58 10.20 -20.09
N LEU A 644 11.96 8.91 -20.05
CA LEU A 644 11.94 8.08 -18.84
C LEU A 644 12.84 8.64 -17.72
N ARG A 645 13.87 9.43 -18.05
CA ARG A 645 14.67 10.14 -17.04
C ARG A 645 13.82 11.10 -16.22
N LYS A 646 12.90 11.82 -16.87
CA LYS A 646 11.98 12.73 -16.19
C LYS A 646 10.95 11.94 -15.37
N ASP A 647 10.52 10.78 -15.88
CA ASP A 647 9.55 9.92 -15.18
C ASP A 647 10.16 9.28 -13.93
N LEU A 648 11.39 8.79 -14.00
CA LEU A 648 12.15 8.32 -12.83
C LEU A 648 12.33 9.45 -11.80
N GLN A 649 12.74 10.63 -12.26
CA GLN A 649 12.92 11.78 -11.37
C GLN A 649 11.61 12.19 -10.70
N ARG A 650 10.49 12.13 -11.43
CA ARG A 650 9.14 12.39 -10.91
C ARG A 650 8.73 11.33 -9.89
N SER A 651 8.90 10.06 -10.19
CA SER A 651 8.56 8.96 -9.27
C SER A 651 9.30 9.13 -7.93
N ILE A 652 10.61 9.40 -7.95
CA ILE A 652 11.40 9.66 -6.74
C ILE A 652 10.83 10.85 -5.93
N LYS A 653 10.44 11.95 -6.61
CA LYS A 653 9.89 13.15 -5.93
C LYS A 653 8.48 12.95 -5.39
N TYR A 654 7.57 12.39 -6.19
CA TYR A 654 6.17 12.23 -5.82
C TYR A 654 6.00 11.23 -4.68
N ASN A 655 6.79 10.15 -4.70
CA ASN A 655 6.80 9.16 -3.63
C ASN A 655 7.57 9.64 -2.38
N LYS A 656 8.17 10.84 -2.42
CA LYS A 656 9.00 11.39 -1.33
C LYS A 656 10.05 10.38 -0.85
N PHE A 657 10.64 9.66 -1.81
CA PHE A 657 11.47 8.49 -1.51
C PHE A 657 12.64 8.86 -0.60
N ILE A 658 13.35 9.95 -0.88
CA ILE A 658 14.53 10.38 -0.10
C ILE A 658 14.13 10.78 1.32
N GLU A 659 12.99 11.45 1.47
CA GLU A 659 12.46 11.85 2.77
C GLU A 659 12.03 10.63 3.60
N GLN A 660 11.45 9.61 2.97
CA GLN A 660 11.04 8.37 3.62
C GLN A 660 12.23 7.43 3.93
N TYR A 661 13.27 7.47 3.08
CA TYR A 661 14.51 6.71 3.24
C TYR A 661 15.28 7.08 4.53
N GLY A 662 14.97 8.25 5.12
CA GLY A 662 15.52 8.70 6.39
C GLY A 662 16.88 9.37 6.26
N GLY A 663 17.55 9.60 7.40
CA GLY A 663 18.77 10.39 7.42
C GLY A 663 19.99 9.72 6.79
N SER A 664 19.98 8.39 6.61
CA SER A 664 21.11 7.64 6.05
C SER A 664 21.52 8.10 4.63
N ALA A 665 20.60 8.73 3.88
CA ALA A 665 20.90 9.30 2.56
C ALA A 665 21.92 10.45 2.61
N LYS A 666 22.14 11.08 3.78
CA LYS A 666 23.09 12.19 3.95
C LYS A 666 24.53 11.79 3.66
N ILE A 667 24.88 10.51 3.74
CA ILE A 667 26.23 10.02 3.41
C ILE A 667 26.66 10.42 1.99
N LEU A 668 25.71 10.56 1.06
CA LEU A 668 25.97 10.99 -0.32
C LEU A 668 26.47 12.44 -0.40
N LEU A 669 26.08 13.27 0.57
CA LEU A 669 26.38 14.70 0.61
C LEU A 669 27.72 15.00 1.30
N LYS A 670 28.23 14.07 2.12
CA LYS A 670 29.51 14.20 2.83
C LYS A 670 30.70 14.23 1.87
N LYS A 671 31.72 15.03 2.17
CA LYS A 671 32.89 15.25 1.27
C LYS A 671 34.01 14.24 1.49
N ASP A 672 34.12 13.76 2.70
CA ASP A 672 35.11 12.84 3.25
C ASP A 672 34.80 11.36 2.96
N ILE A 673 33.68 11.08 2.29
CA ILE A 673 33.28 9.73 1.89
C ILE A 673 33.82 9.38 0.51
N THR A 674 34.39 8.18 0.37
CA THR A 674 34.97 7.67 -0.88
C THR A 674 33.93 7.58 -2.00
N PRO A 675 34.33 7.77 -3.28
CA PRO A 675 33.43 7.58 -4.42
C PRO A 675 32.78 6.20 -4.47
N GLU A 676 33.52 5.16 -4.09
CA GLU A 676 33.08 3.76 -4.07
C GLU A 676 31.94 3.56 -3.07
N MET A 677 32.08 4.10 -1.85
CA MET A 677 31.04 4.09 -0.83
C MET A 677 29.77 4.82 -1.30
N LYS A 678 29.91 5.96 -2.00
CA LYS A 678 28.76 6.67 -2.56
C LYS A 678 28.07 5.88 -3.66
N LYS A 679 28.82 5.24 -4.56
CA LYS A 679 28.28 4.37 -5.61
C LYS A 679 27.52 3.18 -5.00
N ALA A 680 28.12 2.51 -4.02
CA ALA A 680 27.50 1.40 -3.31
C ALA A 680 26.21 1.83 -2.58
N LYS A 681 26.19 3.02 -1.97
CA LYS A 681 24.98 3.57 -1.35
C LYS A 681 23.89 3.89 -2.40
N LEU A 682 24.26 4.47 -3.54
CA LEU A 682 23.31 4.77 -4.62
C LEU A 682 22.70 3.49 -5.21
N GLU A 683 23.51 2.43 -5.35
CA GLU A 683 23.04 1.11 -5.80
C GLU A 683 22.02 0.50 -4.84
N LEU A 684 22.28 0.55 -3.52
CA LEU A 684 21.30 0.14 -2.51
C LEU A 684 20.02 0.98 -2.56
N MET A 685 20.16 2.30 -2.65
CA MET A 685 19.00 3.20 -2.73
C MET A 685 18.14 2.92 -3.96
N ILE A 686 18.73 2.56 -5.10
CA ILE A 686 17.93 2.20 -6.28
C ILE A 686 17.25 0.85 -6.10
N SER A 687 17.94 -0.16 -5.54
CA SER A 687 17.32 -1.44 -5.18
C SER A 687 16.09 -1.24 -4.28
N ASP A 688 16.23 -0.41 -3.24
CA ASP A 688 15.15 -0.07 -2.33
C ASP A 688 14.04 0.72 -3.03
N LEU A 689 14.39 1.62 -3.96
CA LEU A 689 13.43 2.36 -4.78
C LEU A 689 12.59 1.41 -5.65
N MET A 690 13.23 0.44 -6.31
CA MET A 690 12.56 -0.58 -7.14
C MET A 690 11.60 -1.42 -6.30
N SER A 691 12.00 -1.78 -5.09
CA SER A 691 11.20 -2.59 -4.16
C SER A 691 10.03 -1.81 -3.57
N ALA A 692 10.21 -0.53 -3.26
CA ALA A 692 9.18 0.32 -2.66
C ALA A 692 8.16 0.85 -3.70
N ASN A 693 8.58 1.01 -4.97
CA ASN A 693 7.77 1.65 -6.02
C ASN A 693 7.61 0.74 -7.25
N VAL A 694 7.27 -0.54 -6.99
CA VAL A 694 7.20 -1.59 -8.02
C VAL A 694 6.36 -1.16 -9.23
N GLN A 695 5.23 -0.48 -9.03
CA GLN A 695 4.34 -0.09 -10.12
C GLN A 695 4.99 0.92 -11.08
N ASP A 696 5.42 2.08 -10.56
CA ASP A 696 6.06 3.15 -11.35
C ASP A 696 7.32 2.66 -12.05
N ILE A 697 8.13 1.88 -11.34
CA ILE A 697 9.40 1.36 -11.85
C ILE A 697 9.17 0.28 -12.90
N SER A 698 8.14 -0.57 -12.75
CA SER A 698 7.79 -1.58 -13.76
C SER A 698 7.39 -0.94 -15.09
N ASP A 699 6.76 0.23 -15.08
CA ASP A 699 6.43 0.96 -16.32
C ASP A 699 7.68 1.47 -17.05
N ILE A 700 8.72 1.85 -16.30
CA ILE A 700 10.02 2.27 -16.85
C ILE A 700 10.81 1.05 -17.35
N LEU A 701 10.79 -0.05 -16.59
CA LEU A 701 11.50 -1.28 -16.95
C LEU A 701 10.89 -1.99 -18.16
N SER A 702 9.57 -1.89 -18.34
CA SER A 702 8.85 -2.51 -19.45
C SER A 702 8.84 -1.68 -20.74
N ASP A 703 9.52 -0.53 -20.82
CA ASP A 703 9.38 0.39 -21.96
C ASP A 703 9.89 -0.16 -23.30
N SER A 704 10.85 -1.09 -23.30
CA SER A 704 11.50 -1.60 -24.51
C SER A 704 11.53 -3.13 -24.54
N LEU A 705 10.78 -3.74 -25.47
CA LEU A 705 10.81 -5.18 -25.69
C LEU A 705 12.22 -5.68 -26.04
N LYS A 706 12.97 -4.93 -26.85
CA LYS A 706 14.36 -5.24 -27.20
C LYS A 706 15.24 -5.33 -25.95
N ASN A 707 15.11 -4.41 -25.00
CA ASN A 707 15.92 -4.41 -23.79
C ASN A 707 15.47 -5.50 -22.82
N LEU A 708 14.16 -5.75 -22.70
CA LEU A 708 13.64 -6.90 -21.94
C LEU A 708 14.22 -8.22 -22.45
N GLU A 709 14.25 -8.42 -23.77
CA GLU A 709 14.82 -9.61 -24.39
C GLU A 709 16.32 -9.75 -24.16
N LYS A 710 17.05 -8.63 -24.22
CA LYS A 710 18.51 -8.60 -24.07
C LYS A 710 18.97 -8.86 -22.63
N TYR A 711 18.33 -8.22 -21.65
CA TYR A 711 18.83 -8.19 -20.27
C TYR A 711 18.10 -9.18 -19.35
N LEU A 712 16.81 -9.46 -19.59
CA LEU A 712 15.97 -10.18 -18.65
C LEU A 712 15.60 -11.59 -19.09
N LYS A 713 15.42 -11.85 -20.38
CA LYS A 713 14.96 -13.16 -20.90
C LYS A 713 15.84 -14.35 -20.49
N ILE A 714 17.15 -14.13 -20.36
CA ILE A 714 18.13 -15.17 -20.00
C ILE A 714 18.36 -15.21 -18.48
N SER A 715 18.26 -14.07 -17.80
CA SER A 715 18.57 -13.93 -16.38
C SER A 715 17.38 -14.25 -15.46
N ASP A 716 16.16 -13.91 -15.87
CA ASP A 716 14.90 -14.17 -15.17
C ASP A 716 13.73 -14.22 -16.16
N TYR A 717 13.38 -15.44 -16.57
CA TYR A 717 12.36 -15.67 -17.59
C TYR A 717 10.93 -15.37 -17.11
N ASP A 718 10.66 -15.56 -15.82
CA ASP A 718 9.33 -15.33 -15.24
C ASP A 718 9.06 -13.83 -15.12
N LEU A 719 10.05 -13.05 -14.64
CA LEU A 719 9.95 -11.60 -14.62
C LEU A 719 9.93 -11.01 -16.03
N TYR A 720 10.65 -11.60 -16.99
CA TYR A 720 10.54 -11.26 -18.42
C TYR A 720 9.11 -11.40 -18.94
N LYS A 721 8.42 -12.50 -18.64
CA LYS A 721 7.02 -12.68 -19.06
C LYS A 721 6.11 -11.58 -18.51
N LEU A 722 6.22 -11.29 -17.22
CA LEU A 722 5.42 -10.26 -16.55
C LEU A 722 5.63 -8.87 -17.17
N LEU A 723 6.89 -8.45 -17.33
CA LEU A 723 7.19 -7.14 -17.90
C LEU A 723 6.88 -7.06 -19.40
N LYS A 724 6.98 -8.17 -20.14
CA LYS A 724 6.57 -8.26 -21.54
C LYS A 724 5.05 -8.11 -21.69
N GLU A 725 4.26 -8.76 -20.85
CA GLU A 725 2.81 -8.61 -20.85
C GLU A 725 2.41 -7.15 -20.59
N ARG A 726 3.06 -6.52 -19.61
CA ARG A 726 2.88 -5.09 -19.30
C ARG A 726 3.22 -4.20 -20.50
N TYR A 727 4.33 -4.46 -21.20
CA TYR A 727 4.67 -3.76 -22.45
C TYR A 727 3.58 -3.92 -23.52
N ILE A 728 3.09 -5.14 -23.73
CA ILE A 728 2.04 -5.42 -24.73
C ILE A 728 0.74 -4.68 -24.39
N ASN A 729 0.32 -4.72 -23.12
CA ASN A 729 -0.88 -4.03 -22.66
C ASN A 729 -0.77 -2.50 -22.84
N LYS A 730 0.41 -1.93 -22.55
CA LYS A 730 0.69 -0.51 -22.82
C LYS A 730 0.58 -0.17 -24.31
N MET A 731 1.10 -1.02 -25.19
CA MET A 731 1.02 -0.83 -26.64
C MET A 731 -0.41 -1.01 -27.20
N LEU A 732 -1.22 -1.87 -26.59
CA LEU A 732 -2.63 -2.05 -26.94
C LEU A 732 -3.49 -0.85 -26.53
N LEU A 733 -3.18 -0.21 -25.39
CA LEU A 733 -3.86 1.01 -24.94
C LEU A 733 -3.46 2.27 -25.73
N MET A 734 -2.36 2.22 -26.47
CA MET A 734 -1.89 3.30 -27.36
C MET A 734 -2.41 3.18 -28.80
N LYS A 735 -3.03 2.06 -29.16
CA LYS A 735 -3.74 1.85 -30.42
C LYS A 735 -5.23 2.12 -30.24
#